data_AF-Q0I8V5-F1
#
_entry.id   AF-Q0I8V5-F1
#
_cell.length_a   1.000
_cell.length_b   1.000
_cell.length_c   1.000
_cell.angle_alpha   90.00
_cell.angle_beta   90.00
_cell.angle_gamma   90.00
#
_symmetry.space_group_name_H-M   'P 1'
#
loop_
_entity.id
_entity.type
_entity.pdbx_description
1 polymer ?
#
loop_
_entity_poly.entity_id
_entity_poly.type
_entity_poly.pdbx_seq_one_letter_code
_entity_poly.pdbx_strand_id
1 'polypeptide(L)'
;MMSSSANALSTQKREEPPHEIHRCKERESGKVAWNLWGTYLSDRQWGTVREDYSADGNAWESFPFDQSHLRTYRWGEDGLLGLSDVEGLVCFAPALWNGQDPILKERLFGLGNPEGNHGEDIKDTMYHLAGTPTCSYAKALYRYPQAAFPYQHLRDENRRRSRDEKEYELVDTGIFSDNRFFDMEVEYAKADAEDIFIRLTITNQSDESSELHLLPSLWYRNTWSWGDREASRPSLHLQGNSLISEAIDGLDAYELNCSEKGTWLFTENETNTQALWGKTLTQPYVKDAFNRYLINGEKNAVNPAQCGSKAALHLHHTLAAGESWVVHLRLCRRSHQATNQTLPISAAESTRLVEMRYLEWKHHQQWIAPGLNDEDRAIHSAAGAGLFWCRKFYNWNVSRWLRGDNNSTRPPKQRWHTENAYWKTLRAKNIISMPDCWEYPYFCQWDLMFHAVAFAEFDAAEAKQQCRMLRQAYYTATNGQSPAYEWALSDANPPIGAWAALRIFQISRRHTGEGDYAFLRASLRELLLEYGWWTNRTDRNGDNLFEGGFLGLDNIAIFDRRYPLKDGSRIEQSDGTAWMGLLSLNLLKTTVILAEEDREEYIELCSRFVRDFTRLTYSLNSSVGRGFVNWDDEDGFYYDVLKRPDGSTDYLRTRSISGLIPLLAVNSFAASSVKAIPSLDVGLQLAQLEEERGAPFDAISHLGSWNHDRILFSIVPPERLRRILKRVFDEEEFLSPYGIRSLSKAYENNPYSYQQGDDYASISYSPADSPVAMFGGNSNWRGPVWMPINFLLIEALQKFGHFFGDDFTMEFPTGSGQEMNLWEISLELEKRLIGIFRRDENQHRAFNGDVELFQNDPLWRDLFLFNEYFHGCNGSGIGASHQTGWTAIVAKMITQLQRWQPNKES
;
A
#
# COMPACT_ATOMS: atom_id res chain seq x y z
N MET A 1 -3.26 -41.11 -6.66
CA MET A 1 -1.80 -41.26 -6.84
C MET A 1 -1.19 -39.93 -7.29
N MET A 2 -1.05 -38.96 -6.37
CA MET A 2 -0.28 -37.73 -6.61
C MET A 2 0.66 -37.46 -5.41
N SER A 3 1.34 -38.52 -4.97
CA SER A 3 2.45 -38.45 -4.01
C SER A 3 3.75 -38.78 -4.73
N SER A 4 4.21 -37.92 -5.64
CA SER A 4 5.62 -37.74 -6.04
C SER A 4 5.72 -36.93 -7.33
N SER A 5 5.77 -35.61 -7.21
CA SER A 5 6.45 -34.75 -8.18
C SER A 5 7.34 -33.73 -7.48
N ALA A 6 7.78 -34.05 -6.26
CA ALA A 6 8.99 -33.50 -5.68
C ALA A 6 10.19 -34.26 -6.25
N ASN A 7 10.61 -33.92 -7.47
CA ASN A 7 11.98 -34.07 -8.00
C ASN A 7 12.00 -33.87 -9.52
N ALA A 8 12.00 -32.62 -9.95
CA ALA A 8 12.63 -32.20 -11.20
C ALA A 8 13.09 -30.73 -11.09
N LEU A 9 13.67 -30.35 -9.95
CA LEU A 9 14.54 -29.18 -9.93
C LEU A 9 15.86 -29.66 -10.53
N SER A 10 16.11 -29.29 -11.78
CA SER A 10 17.42 -29.42 -12.40
C SER A 10 18.46 -28.95 -11.39
N THR A 11 19.51 -29.73 -11.18
CA THR A 11 20.68 -29.34 -10.39
C THR A 11 21.39 -28.19 -11.10
N GLN A 12 20.81 -26.99 -11.03
CA GLN A 12 21.55 -25.76 -11.23
C GLN A 12 22.65 -25.74 -10.17
N LYS A 13 23.90 -25.55 -10.62
CA LYS A 13 25.02 -25.23 -9.74
C LYS A 13 24.53 -24.18 -8.74
N ARG A 14 24.72 -24.40 -7.43
CA ARG A 14 24.44 -23.38 -6.42
C ARG A 14 25.27 -22.16 -6.75
N GLU A 15 24.67 -21.19 -7.43
CA GLU A 15 25.24 -19.86 -7.63
C GLU A 15 25.49 -19.25 -6.25
N GLU A 16 26.59 -18.51 -6.12
CA GLU A 16 26.86 -17.79 -4.89
C GLU A 16 25.71 -16.78 -4.64
N PRO A 17 25.19 -16.66 -3.41
CA PRO A 17 24.12 -15.72 -3.13
C PRO A 17 24.50 -14.29 -3.56
N PRO A 18 23.58 -13.53 -4.18
CA PRO A 18 23.84 -12.15 -4.57
C PRO A 18 24.35 -11.30 -3.41
N HIS A 19 25.19 -10.29 -3.69
CA HIS A 19 25.69 -9.36 -2.68
C HIS A 19 24.57 -8.70 -1.85
N GLU A 20 23.40 -8.46 -2.46
CA GLU A 20 22.25 -7.91 -1.75
C GLU A 20 21.72 -8.84 -0.65
N ILE A 21 21.75 -10.16 -0.85
CA ILE A 21 21.38 -11.15 0.17
C ILE A 21 22.37 -11.11 1.35
N HIS A 22 23.65 -10.85 1.07
CA HIS A 22 24.64 -10.66 2.14
C HIS A 22 24.33 -9.42 2.98
N ARG A 23 24.03 -8.28 2.33
CA ARG A 23 23.68 -7.04 3.03
C ARG A 23 22.39 -7.17 3.85
N CYS A 24 21.39 -7.91 3.34
CA CYS A 24 20.18 -8.22 4.12
C CYS A 24 20.54 -8.93 5.44
N LYS A 25 21.42 -9.93 5.38
CA LYS A 25 21.90 -10.64 6.58
C LYS A 25 22.71 -9.75 7.52
N GLU A 26 23.52 -8.83 7.00
CA GLU A 26 24.25 -7.86 7.82
C GLU A 26 23.31 -6.89 8.54
N ARG A 27 22.29 -6.38 7.83
CA ARG A 27 21.22 -5.54 8.39
C ARG A 27 20.47 -6.28 9.50
N GLU A 28 20.03 -7.50 9.23
CA GLU A 28 19.25 -8.31 10.16
C GLU A 28 20.02 -8.71 11.41
N SER A 29 21.34 -8.94 11.28
CA SER A 29 22.21 -9.23 12.42
C SER A 29 22.68 -7.99 13.18
N GLY A 30 22.32 -6.78 12.70
CA GLY A 30 22.76 -5.50 13.28
C GLY A 30 24.26 -5.23 13.11
N LYS A 31 24.95 -5.96 12.22
CA LYS A 31 26.37 -5.77 11.95
C LYS A 31 26.66 -4.47 11.21
N VAL A 32 25.79 -4.15 10.24
CA VAL A 32 25.88 -2.95 9.41
C VAL A 32 24.49 -2.35 9.30
N ALA A 33 24.36 -1.06 9.59
CA ALA A 33 23.09 -0.35 9.59
C ALA A 33 22.67 0.06 8.16
N TRP A 34 22.55 -0.91 7.24
CA TRP A 34 22.21 -0.62 5.85
C TRP A 34 20.89 0.15 5.70
N ASN A 35 19.96 0.02 6.64
CA ASN A 35 18.70 0.73 6.67
C ASN A 35 18.79 2.17 7.21
N LEU A 36 19.98 2.66 7.61
CA LEU A 36 20.15 4.00 8.19
C LEU A 36 19.65 5.09 7.25
N TRP A 37 19.99 5.01 5.97
CA TRP A 37 19.52 5.94 4.94
C TRP A 37 18.64 5.23 3.92
N GLY A 38 17.61 5.88 3.41
CA GLY A 38 16.75 5.31 2.39
C GLY A 38 15.81 6.33 1.78
N THR A 39 14.97 5.86 0.85
CA THR A 39 13.91 6.64 0.19
C THR A 39 12.72 6.88 1.12
N TYR A 40 13.01 7.23 2.38
CA TYR A 40 12.05 7.36 3.47
C TYR A 40 11.39 8.74 3.54
N LEU A 41 11.93 9.72 2.80
CA LEU A 41 11.32 11.03 2.67
C LEU A 41 9.96 10.89 1.97
N SER A 42 8.92 11.48 2.56
CA SER A 42 7.57 11.43 2.01
C SER A 42 7.50 12.21 0.70
N ASP A 43 6.65 11.77 -0.22
CA ASP A 43 6.40 12.53 -1.45
C ASP A 43 5.33 13.63 -1.21
N ARG A 44 4.57 13.51 -0.10
CA ARG A 44 3.66 14.53 0.41
C ARG A 44 3.61 14.54 1.95
N GLN A 45 3.70 15.72 2.57
CA GLN A 45 3.48 15.89 4.01
C GLN A 45 2.35 16.90 4.35
N TRP A 46 2.09 17.86 3.46
CA TRP A 46 0.95 18.78 3.56
C TRP A 46 -0.40 18.04 3.45
N GLY A 47 -1.48 18.65 3.94
CA GLY A 47 -2.82 18.08 3.89
C GLY A 47 -3.06 16.84 4.79
N THR A 48 -2.14 16.52 5.72
CA THR A 48 -2.25 15.33 6.58
C THR A 48 -2.89 15.65 7.95
N VAL A 49 -3.61 14.68 8.55
CA VAL A 49 -4.26 14.83 9.87
C VAL A 49 -3.24 15.14 10.95
N ARG A 50 -2.05 14.52 10.88
CA ARG A 50 -0.97 14.79 11.82
C ARG A 50 -0.49 16.24 11.75
N GLU A 51 -0.52 16.88 10.58
CA GLU A 51 -0.19 18.30 10.41
C GLU A 51 -1.38 19.24 10.67
N ASP A 52 -2.57 18.71 10.93
CA ASP A 52 -3.77 19.51 11.18
C ASP A 52 -3.88 20.02 12.63
N TYR A 53 -3.97 21.34 12.76
CA TYR A 53 -4.17 22.05 14.02
C TYR A 53 -5.45 22.91 14.03
N SER A 54 -6.36 22.70 13.08
CA SER A 54 -7.66 23.37 12.94
C SER A 54 -8.66 22.95 14.02
N ALA A 55 -9.79 23.65 14.09
CA ALA A 55 -10.86 23.35 15.05
C ALA A 55 -11.87 22.32 14.53
N ASP A 56 -12.01 22.22 13.21
CA ASP A 56 -12.98 21.41 12.49
C ASP A 56 -12.41 20.11 11.92
N GLY A 57 -11.07 19.94 11.93
CA GLY A 57 -10.42 18.74 11.43
C GLY A 57 -10.10 18.77 9.93
N ASN A 58 -10.25 19.94 9.28
CA ASN A 58 -10.03 20.06 7.84
C ASN A 58 -8.53 20.22 7.53
N ALA A 59 -7.82 19.10 7.40
CA ALA A 59 -6.38 19.09 7.14
C ALA A 59 -5.99 19.77 5.81
N TRP A 60 -6.83 19.65 4.77
CA TRP A 60 -6.60 20.23 3.45
C TRP A 60 -6.54 21.75 3.49
N GLU A 61 -7.47 22.40 4.19
CA GLU A 61 -7.50 23.86 4.34
C GLU A 61 -6.51 24.36 5.41
N SER A 62 -6.21 23.53 6.41
CA SER A 62 -5.33 23.86 7.53
C SER A 62 -3.85 23.97 7.11
N PHE A 63 -3.40 23.10 6.21
CA PHE A 63 -2.05 23.12 5.66
C PHE A 63 -2.07 22.67 4.18
N PRO A 64 -2.56 23.51 3.25
CA PRO A 64 -2.63 23.21 1.82
C PRO A 64 -1.26 23.25 1.15
N PHE A 65 -1.20 22.73 -0.08
CA PHE A 65 -0.01 22.78 -0.94
C PHE A 65 0.61 24.19 -1.03
N ASP A 66 -0.22 25.24 -1.14
CA ASP A 66 0.26 26.62 -1.31
C ASP A 66 1.08 27.13 -0.11
N GLN A 67 0.93 26.50 1.06
CA GLN A 67 1.75 26.80 2.24
C GLN A 67 3.01 25.92 2.36
N SER A 68 3.12 24.81 1.61
CA SER A 68 4.16 23.78 1.77
C SER A 68 5.60 24.30 1.68
N HIS A 69 5.84 25.26 0.79
CA HIS A 69 7.15 25.90 0.59
C HIS A 69 7.43 27.02 1.61
N LEU A 70 6.38 27.52 2.29
CA LEU A 70 6.45 28.63 3.26
C LEU A 70 6.52 28.13 4.71
N ARG A 71 5.86 27.02 5.02
CA ARG A 71 5.59 26.54 6.38
C ARG A 71 6.36 25.27 6.68
N THR A 72 6.91 25.19 7.89
CA THR A 72 7.62 24.00 8.38
C THR A 72 6.66 22.94 8.87
N TYR A 73 7.02 21.68 8.63
CA TYR A 73 6.25 20.52 9.10
C TYR A 73 6.65 20.15 10.52
N ARG A 74 5.69 19.66 11.31
CA ARG A 74 5.94 19.21 12.68
C ARG A 74 6.40 17.76 12.71
N TRP A 75 5.73 16.90 11.96
CA TRP A 75 5.76 15.45 12.17
C TRP A 75 6.63 14.71 11.18
N GLY A 76 6.88 15.27 9.99
CA GLY A 76 7.75 14.72 8.96
C GLY A 76 8.38 15.81 8.09
N GLU A 77 8.78 15.46 6.88
CA GLU A 77 9.20 16.35 5.79
C GLU A 77 8.75 15.73 4.45
N ASP A 78 8.73 16.52 3.39
CA ASP A 78 8.54 16.05 2.03
C ASP A 78 9.62 16.57 1.07
N GLY A 79 9.80 15.89 -0.06
CA GLY A 79 10.71 16.32 -1.11
C GLY A 79 10.66 15.41 -2.34
N LEU A 80 10.97 15.98 -3.50
CA LEU A 80 10.92 15.29 -4.78
C LEU A 80 11.91 14.11 -4.85
N LEU A 81 11.39 12.87 -4.87
CA LEU A 81 12.17 11.62 -4.98
C LEU A 81 13.35 11.56 -3.99
N GLY A 82 13.14 12.04 -2.76
CA GLY A 82 14.22 12.30 -1.82
C GLY A 82 14.67 11.11 -0.95
N LEU A 83 15.73 11.37 -0.21
CA LEU A 83 16.37 10.47 0.75
C LEU A 83 16.27 11.08 2.16
N SER A 84 16.10 10.26 3.19
CA SER A 84 16.33 10.67 4.57
C SER A 84 17.02 9.58 5.37
N ASP A 85 17.55 9.95 6.53
CA ASP A 85 17.88 8.96 7.53
C ASP A 85 16.59 8.31 8.10
N VAL A 86 16.75 7.20 8.81
CA VAL A 86 15.67 6.37 9.35
C VAL A 86 14.79 7.10 10.38
N GLU A 87 15.29 8.18 10.97
CA GLU A 87 14.56 9.04 11.92
C GLU A 87 13.97 10.30 11.27
N GLY A 88 14.17 10.46 9.96
CA GLY A 88 13.69 11.61 9.18
C GLY A 88 14.21 12.95 9.72
N LEU A 89 15.46 13.00 10.18
CA LEU A 89 16.07 14.18 10.79
C LEU A 89 16.89 14.99 9.78
N VAL A 90 17.61 14.32 8.89
CA VAL A 90 18.35 14.92 7.78
C VAL A 90 17.78 14.39 6.47
N CYS A 91 17.41 15.33 5.60
CA CYS A 91 16.73 15.06 4.35
C CYS A 91 17.56 15.61 3.18
N PHE A 92 17.57 14.87 2.09
CA PHE A 92 18.15 15.28 0.81
C PHE A 92 17.13 15.12 -0.31
N ALA A 93 17.02 16.12 -1.18
CA ALA A 93 16.23 16.02 -2.42
C ALA A 93 16.73 17.02 -3.46
N PRO A 94 16.61 16.72 -4.78
CA PRO A 94 16.71 17.73 -5.81
C PRO A 94 15.52 18.70 -5.78
N ALA A 95 15.76 19.94 -6.22
CA ALA A 95 14.72 20.86 -6.63
C ALA A 95 15.06 21.43 -8.01
N LEU A 96 14.04 21.67 -8.84
CA LEU A 96 14.19 22.11 -10.22
C LEU A 96 13.50 23.46 -10.44
N TRP A 97 13.97 24.21 -11.44
CA TRP A 97 13.25 25.35 -11.99
C TRP A 97 13.58 25.53 -13.47
N ASN A 98 12.55 25.51 -14.30
CA ASN A 98 12.63 25.66 -15.77
C ASN A 98 12.73 27.13 -16.21
N GLY A 99 12.87 28.07 -15.29
CA GLY A 99 12.87 29.52 -15.57
C GLY A 99 11.48 30.14 -15.75
N GLN A 100 10.43 29.32 -15.80
CA GLN A 100 9.05 29.74 -16.10
C GLN A 100 8.08 29.50 -14.93
N ASP A 101 8.33 28.47 -14.10
CA ASP A 101 7.44 28.12 -13.00
C ASP A 101 7.38 29.22 -11.94
N PRO A 102 6.20 29.44 -11.33
CA PRO A 102 6.01 30.45 -10.29
C PRO A 102 6.60 30.03 -8.92
N ILE A 103 6.91 28.75 -8.76
CA ILE A 103 7.51 28.17 -7.54
C ILE A 103 8.59 27.16 -7.93
N LEU A 104 9.56 26.94 -7.04
CA LEU A 104 10.54 25.88 -7.20
C LEU A 104 9.86 24.52 -7.16
N LYS A 105 10.22 23.63 -8.08
CA LYS A 105 9.76 22.24 -8.09
C LYS A 105 10.57 21.41 -7.11
N GLU A 106 10.31 21.61 -5.82
CA GLU A 106 10.94 20.88 -4.71
C GLU A 106 10.08 19.70 -4.19
N ARG A 107 8.83 19.60 -4.65
CA ARG A 107 7.87 18.55 -4.28
C ARG A 107 6.80 18.39 -5.36
N LEU A 108 6.12 17.25 -5.33
CA LEU A 108 5.02 16.93 -6.25
C LEU A 108 3.76 17.73 -5.89
N PHE A 109 3.07 18.19 -6.92
CA PHE A 109 1.78 18.85 -6.85
C PHE A 109 0.64 17.88 -7.15
N GLY A 110 -0.50 18.17 -6.56
CA GLY A 110 -1.75 17.51 -6.85
C GLY A 110 -2.89 18.19 -6.10
N LEU A 111 -4.08 17.63 -6.25
CA LEU A 111 -5.32 18.17 -5.75
C LEU A 111 -5.62 17.61 -4.35
N GLY A 112 -6.08 18.46 -3.44
CA GLY A 112 -6.72 17.99 -2.22
C GLY A 112 -8.14 17.49 -2.49
N ASN A 113 -8.73 16.74 -1.55
CA ASN A 113 -10.09 16.20 -1.68
C ASN A 113 -11.15 17.16 -2.26
N PRO A 114 -11.27 18.44 -1.81
CA PRO A 114 -12.28 19.36 -2.34
C PRO A 114 -11.94 19.97 -3.71
N GLU A 115 -10.75 19.70 -4.26
CA GLU A 115 -10.28 20.28 -5.52
C GLU A 115 -10.49 19.33 -6.72
N GLY A 116 -10.38 18.02 -6.53
CA GLY A 116 -10.67 17.02 -7.57
C GLY A 116 -12.16 16.74 -7.72
N ASN A 117 -12.59 16.36 -8.93
CA ASN A 117 -13.94 15.85 -9.15
C ASN A 117 -14.13 14.46 -8.52
N HIS A 118 -13.07 13.66 -8.43
CA HIS A 118 -13.07 12.38 -7.73
C HIS A 118 -12.30 12.36 -6.41
N GLY A 119 -11.42 13.34 -6.17
CA GLY A 119 -10.95 13.73 -4.84
C GLY A 119 -9.46 14.04 -4.81
N GLU A 120 -8.67 13.32 -4.01
CA GLU A 120 -7.21 13.47 -4.06
C GLU A 120 -6.63 12.92 -5.36
N ASP A 121 -5.66 13.63 -5.93
CA ASP A 121 -5.19 13.31 -7.28
C ASP A 121 -3.80 13.95 -7.54
N ILE A 122 -2.78 13.13 -7.76
CA ILE A 122 -1.44 13.61 -8.08
C ILE A 122 -1.38 14.14 -9.53
N LYS A 123 -0.91 15.38 -9.70
CA LYS A 123 -0.83 16.04 -11.03
C LYS A 123 0.57 16.12 -11.61
N ASP A 124 1.51 15.38 -11.05
CA ASP A 124 2.89 15.27 -11.51
C ASP A 124 3.19 13.86 -12.01
N THR A 125 4.21 13.74 -12.88
CA THR A 125 4.57 12.45 -13.49
C THR A 125 5.90 11.94 -12.94
N MET A 126 5.85 10.84 -12.18
CA MET A 126 7.05 10.15 -11.67
C MET A 126 6.92 8.62 -11.73
N TYR A 127 8.05 7.93 -11.73
CA TYR A 127 8.11 6.46 -11.81
C TYR A 127 9.22 5.87 -10.93
N HIS A 128 8.90 4.81 -10.19
CA HIS A 128 9.88 4.01 -9.46
C HIS A 128 10.47 2.95 -10.39
N LEU A 129 11.78 3.02 -10.64
CA LEU A 129 12.45 2.19 -11.66
C LEU A 129 13.26 1.04 -11.07
N ALA A 130 13.87 1.24 -9.90
CA ALA A 130 14.60 0.21 -9.18
C ALA A 130 14.64 0.49 -7.67
N GLY A 131 14.78 -0.58 -6.88
CA GLY A 131 14.97 -0.52 -5.44
C GLY A 131 15.49 -1.85 -4.90
N THR A 132 16.38 -1.80 -3.93
CA THR A 132 16.86 -2.99 -3.20
C THR A 132 16.37 -3.01 -1.75
N PRO A 133 16.22 -4.21 -1.14
CA PRO A 133 15.84 -4.37 0.26
C PRO A 133 16.57 -3.45 1.25
N THR A 134 17.89 -3.33 1.07
CA THR A 134 18.78 -2.57 1.96
C THR A 134 18.95 -1.10 1.56
N CYS A 135 18.18 -0.62 0.58
CA CYS A 135 18.37 0.71 -0.05
C CYS A 135 19.81 0.91 -0.56
N SER A 136 20.54 -0.18 -0.84
CA SER A 136 21.89 -0.14 -1.41
C SER A 136 21.90 0.42 -2.83
N TYR A 137 20.76 0.29 -3.53
CA TYR A 137 20.47 0.89 -4.81
C TYR A 137 19.00 1.29 -4.89
N ALA A 138 18.73 2.49 -5.41
CA ALA A 138 17.39 2.93 -5.79
C ALA A 138 17.47 3.83 -7.03
N LYS A 139 16.50 3.71 -7.93
CA LYS A 139 16.37 4.55 -9.13
C LYS A 139 14.92 4.98 -9.32
N ALA A 140 14.69 6.25 -9.62
CA ALA A 140 13.40 6.79 -10.01
C ALA A 140 13.56 7.86 -11.10
N LEU A 141 12.45 8.14 -11.79
CA LEU A 141 12.35 9.15 -12.85
C LEU A 141 11.26 10.15 -12.49
N TYR A 142 11.55 11.44 -12.69
CA TYR A 142 10.56 12.52 -12.67
C TYR A 142 10.56 13.23 -14.02
N ARG A 143 9.37 13.53 -14.57
CA ARG A 143 9.23 14.28 -15.83
C ARG A 143 8.81 15.71 -15.55
N TYR A 144 9.72 16.64 -15.84
CA TYR A 144 9.51 18.05 -15.57
C TYR A 144 9.23 18.85 -16.84
N PRO A 145 8.05 19.47 -16.98
CA PRO A 145 7.75 20.33 -18.12
C PRO A 145 8.74 21.49 -18.33
N GLN A 146 9.05 21.79 -19.59
CA GLN A 146 9.81 23.00 -19.95
C GLN A 146 8.96 24.27 -19.87
N ALA A 147 7.65 24.15 -20.15
CA ALA A 147 6.69 25.23 -19.98
C ALA A 147 6.29 25.40 -18.51
N ALA A 148 5.75 26.57 -18.17
CA ALA A 148 5.20 26.83 -16.85
C ALA A 148 4.15 25.79 -16.46
N PHE A 149 4.31 25.17 -15.30
CA PHE A 149 3.42 24.13 -14.82
C PHE A 149 1.99 24.68 -14.58
N PRO A 150 0.93 24.02 -15.08
CA PRO A 150 -0.41 24.60 -15.19
C PRO A 150 -1.24 24.45 -13.91
N TYR A 151 -0.69 24.84 -12.74
CA TYR A 151 -1.30 24.64 -11.41
C TYR A 151 -2.77 25.07 -11.33
N GLN A 152 -3.05 26.32 -11.73
CA GLN A 152 -4.41 26.88 -11.61
C GLN A 152 -5.38 26.25 -12.61
N HIS A 153 -4.92 25.96 -13.84
CA HIS A 153 -5.76 25.33 -14.85
C HIS A 153 -6.20 23.92 -14.42
N LEU A 154 -5.29 23.12 -13.86
CA LEU A 154 -5.61 21.80 -13.32
C LEU A 154 -6.63 21.87 -12.18
N ARG A 155 -6.50 22.84 -11.26
CA ARG A 155 -7.48 23.06 -10.19
C ARG A 155 -8.84 23.48 -10.73
N ASP A 156 -8.87 24.45 -11.65
CA ASP A 156 -10.11 25.03 -12.15
C ASP A 156 -10.91 24.04 -13.00
N GLU A 157 -10.23 23.30 -13.87
CA GLU A 157 -10.89 22.33 -14.74
C GLU A 157 -11.43 21.12 -13.96
N ASN A 158 -10.65 20.57 -13.02
CA ASN A 158 -11.15 19.46 -12.18
C ASN A 158 -12.29 19.89 -11.26
N ARG A 159 -12.26 21.10 -10.70
CA ARG A 159 -13.39 21.64 -9.92
C ARG A 159 -14.65 21.88 -10.76
N ARG A 160 -14.48 22.19 -12.06
CA ARG A 160 -15.59 22.41 -12.99
C ARG A 160 -16.27 21.11 -13.39
N ARG A 161 -15.51 20.02 -13.50
CA ARG A 161 -16.01 18.71 -13.93
C ARG A 161 -16.95 18.10 -12.90
N SER A 162 -17.94 17.39 -13.41
CA SER A 162 -18.81 16.54 -12.61
C SER A 162 -18.15 15.20 -12.29
N ARG A 163 -18.78 14.43 -11.40
CA ARG A 163 -18.37 13.05 -11.11
C ARG A 163 -18.68 12.06 -12.24
N ASP A 164 -19.44 12.47 -13.26
CA ASP A 164 -19.68 11.63 -14.44
C ASP A 164 -18.58 11.81 -15.50
N GLU A 165 -17.71 12.80 -15.32
CA GLU A 165 -16.56 13.07 -16.19
C GLU A 165 -15.27 12.47 -15.60
N LYS A 166 -14.35 12.08 -16.47
CA LYS A 166 -13.00 11.64 -16.09
C LYS A 166 -12.23 12.79 -15.44
N GLU A 167 -11.25 12.47 -14.60
CA GLU A 167 -10.27 13.45 -14.11
C GLU A 167 -9.56 14.13 -15.29
N TYR A 168 -9.16 15.39 -15.09
CA TYR A 168 -8.34 16.13 -16.05
C TYR A 168 -6.87 16.03 -15.66
N GLU A 169 -6.11 15.30 -16.46
CA GLU A 169 -4.72 14.97 -16.17
C GLU A 169 -3.73 15.97 -16.76
N LEU A 170 -2.50 15.96 -16.23
CA LEU A 170 -1.42 16.78 -16.76
C LEU A 170 -1.19 16.54 -18.26
N VAL A 171 -1.32 15.29 -18.72
CA VAL A 171 -1.19 14.93 -20.15
C VAL A 171 -2.27 15.60 -21.01
N ASP A 172 -3.48 15.80 -20.49
CA ASP A 172 -4.60 16.39 -21.24
C ASP A 172 -4.41 17.89 -21.52
N THR A 173 -3.46 18.53 -20.83
CA THR A 173 -3.07 19.92 -21.10
C THR A 173 -2.23 20.06 -22.38
N GLY A 174 -1.73 18.94 -22.92
CA GLY A 174 -0.80 18.92 -24.04
C GLY A 174 0.62 19.36 -23.67
N ILE A 175 0.94 19.52 -22.38
CA ILE A 175 2.24 20.04 -21.93
C ILE A 175 3.45 19.18 -22.32
N PHE A 176 3.24 17.89 -22.59
CA PHE A 176 4.27 16.96 -23.04
C PHE A 176 4.39 16.86 -24.57
N SER A 177 3.59 17.61 -25.33
CA SER A 177 3.67 17.63 -26.80
C SER A 177 5.08 18.00 -27.27
N ASP A 178 5.48 17.44 -28.41
CA ASP A 178 6.81 17.66 -29.00
C ASP A 178 7.98 17.34 -28.05
N ASN A 179 7.76 16.44 -27.08
CA ASN A 179 8.73 16.05 -26.05
C ASN A 179 9.29 17.23 -25.24
N ARG A 180 8.49 18.29 -25.01
CA ARG A 180 8.88 19.52 -24.29
C ARG A 180 8.97 19.35 -22.78
N PHE A 181 9.79 18.40 -22.34
CA PHE A 181 10.05 18.12 -20.93
C PHE A 181 11.50 17.66 -20.71
N PHE A 182 11.93 17.74 -19.46
CA PHE A 182 13.15 17.14 -18.96
C PHE A 182 12.82 15.82 -18.25
N ASP A 183 13.56 14.76 -18.57
CA ASP A 183 13.62 13.59 -17.70
C ASP A 183 14.69 13.83 -16.63
N MET A 184 14.31 13.81 -15.35
CA MET A 184 15.25 13.79 -14.22
C MET A 184 15.27 12.38 -13.62
N GLU A 185 16.31 11.61 -13.93
CA GLU A 185 16.59 10.36 -13.23
C GLU A 185 17.40 10.64 -11.97
N VAL A 186 16.98 10.07 -10.84
CA VAL A 186 17.74 10.03 -9.59
C VAL A 186 18.17 8.61 -9.29
N GLU A 187 19.45 8.43 -8.98
CA GLU A 187 20.01 7.18 -8.52
C GLU A 187 20.75 7.36 -7.19
N TYR A 188 20.39 6.54 -6.22
CA TYR A 188 21.08 6.42 -4.93
C TYR A 188 21.86 5.10 -4.92
N ALA A 189 23.17 5.14 -4.72
CA ALA A 189 24.04 3.98 -4.69
C ALA A 189 24.97 4.03 -3.47
N LYS A 190 24.83 3.07 -2.56
CA LYS A 190 25.63 3.03 -1.33
C LYS A 190 26.97 2.37 -1.57
N ALA A 191 28.08 3.04 -1.26
CA ALA A 191 29.36 2.36 -1.10
C ALA A 191 29.35 1.54 0.21
N ASP A 192 28.81 2.13 1.27
CA ASP A 192 28.57 1.56 2.60
C ASP A 192 27.27 2.17 3.20
N ALA A 193 26.81 1.71 4.36
CA ALA A 193 25.62 2.20 5.05
C ALA A 193 25.60 3.71 5.31
N GLU A 194 26.77 4.32 5.46
CA GLU A 194 26.96 5.74 5.77
C GLU A 194 27.70 6.50 4.65
N ASP A 195 27.79 5.93 3.44
CA ASP A 195 28.48 6.53 2.28
C ASP A 195 27.67 6.30 1.00
N ILE A 196 27.05 7.37 0.51
CA ILE A 196 26.00 7.32 -0.50
C ILE A 196 26.42 8.19 -1.68
N PHE A 197 26.51 7.58 -2.85
CA PHE A 197 26.66 8.28 -4.12
C PHE A 197 25.27 8.56 -4.70
N ILE A 198 25.10 9.78 -5.18
CA ILE A 198 23.86 10.28 -5.77
C ILE A 198 24.19 10.69 -7.20
N ARG A 199 23.47 10.17 -8.18
CA ARG A 199 23.60 10.57 -9.58
C ARG A 199 22.27 11.15 -10.04
N LEU A 200 22.30 12.40 -10.48
CA LEU A 200 21.17 13.08 -11.11
C LEU A 200 21.48 13.17 -12.60
N THR A 201 20.70 12.49 -13.44
CA THR A 201 20.83 12.55 -14.89
C THR A 201 19.62 13.28 -15.45
N ILE A 202 19.85 14.47 -16.02
CA ILE A 202 18.80 15.28 -16.62
C ILE A 202 18.93 15.23 -18.13
N THR A 203 17.89 14.78 -18.83
CA THR A 203 17.87 14.75 -20.30
C THR A 203 16.81 15.70 -20.84
N ASN A 204 17.18 16.58 -21.75
CA ASN A 204 16.25 17.38 -22.52
C ASN A 204 15.67 16.53 -23.65
N GLN A 205 14.39 16.14 -23.56
CA GLN A 205 13.76 15.26 -24.55
C GLN A 205 13.28 16.02 -25.80
N SER A 206 13.28 17.35 -25.77
CA SER A 206 12.81 18.19 -26.87
C SER A 206 13.88 18.36 -27.95
N ASP A 207 13.44 18.89 -29.09
CA ASP A 207 14.27 19.30 -30.22
C ASP A 207 14.82 20.74 -30.09
N GLU A 208 14.52 21.44 -28.99
CA GLU A 208 14.95 22.81 -28.72
C GLU A 208 15.87 22.88 -27.49
N SER A 209 16.75 23.88 -27.44
CA SER A 209 17.55 24.14 -26.24
C SER A 209 16.71 24.79 -25.15
N SER A 210 16.85 24.35 -23.90
CA SER A 210 16.12 24.90 -22.76
C SER A 210 17.02 25.12 -21.54
N GLU A 211 16.74 26.19 -20.79
CA GLU A 211 17.44 26.50 -19.53
C GLU A 211 16.86 25.69 -18.37
N LEU A 212 17.73 25.24 -17.47
CA LEU A 212 17.33 24.54 -16.26
C LEU A 212 18.22 24.93 -15.08
N HIS A 213 17.56 25.18 -13.95
CA HIS A 213 18.19 25.35 -12.66
C HIS A 213 18.01 24.07 -11.83
N LEU A 214 19.09 23.57 -11.26
CA LEU A 214 19.10 22.42 -10.36
C LEU A 214 19.62 22.85 -8.99
N LEU A 215 18.92 22.43 -7.94
CA LEU A 215 19.22 22.73 -6.55
C LEU A 215 19.20 21.46 -5.69
N PRO A 216 20.28 20.64 -5.72
CA PRO A 216 20.42 19.54 -4.78
C PRO A 216 20.50 20.11 -3.37
N SER A 217 19.53 19.76 -2.53
CA SER A 217 19.28 20.40 -1.24
C SER A 217 19.47 19.40 -0.10
N LEU A 218 20.11 19.86 0.98
CA LEU A 218 20.24 19.14 2.25
C LEU A 218 19.63 20.00 3.36
N TRP A 219 18.79 19.41 4.22
CA TRP A 219 18.20 20.15 5.34
C TRP A 219 17.92 19.27 6.54
N TYR A 220 17.84 19.92 7.70
CA TYR A 220 17.32 19.30 8.91
C TYR A 220 15.80 19.49 9.00
N ARG A 221 15.08 18.42 9.36
CA ARG A 221 13.68 18.53 9.79
C ARG A 221 13.61 19.45 10.99
N ASN A 222 12.66 20.39 10.98
CA ASN A 222 12.51 21.32 12.09
C ASN A 222 12.03 20.59 13.36
N THR A 223 12.92 20.48 14.36
CA THR A 223 12.61 19.91 15.69
C THR A 223 12.73 20.93 16.81
N TRP A 224 13.35 22.09 16.54
CA TRP A 224 13.70 23.11 17.53
C TRP A 224 12.59 24.15 17.77
N SER A 225 11.73 24.42 16.79
CA SER A 225 10.69 25.47 16.92
C SER A 225 9.53 25.08 17.86
N TRP A 226 9.50 23.83 18.35
CA TRP A 226 8.36 23.24 19.06
C TRP A 226 8.48 23.24 20.60
N GLY A 227 9.56 23.79 21.15
CA GLY A 227 9.74 23.96 22.60
C GLY A 227 10.05 22.68 23.38
N ASP A 228 10.79 21.77 22.75
CA ASP A 228 11.44 20.64 23.41
C ASP A 228 12.71 21.09 24.14
N ARG A 229 12.89 20.66 25.39
CA ARG A 229 13.91 21.20 26.33
C ARG A 229 15.37 20.99 25.90
N GLU A 230 15.61 20.17 24.88
CA GLU A 230 16.95 19.76 24.42
C GLU A 230 17.18 20.02 22.92
N ALA A 231 16.22 20.62 22.22
CA ALA A 231 16.33 20.84 20.78
C ALA A 231 17.06 22.16 20.47
N SER A 232 18.37 22.09 20.27
CA SER A 232 19.13 23.17 19.62
C SER A 232 18.98 23.06 18.10
N ARG A 233 18.96 24.21 17.40
CA ARG A 233 18.91 24.24 15.93
C ARG A 233 20.29 23.84 15.39
N PRO A 234 20.42 22.71 14.66
CA PRO A 234 21.66 22.33 14.03
C PRO A 234 21.97 23.24 12.82
N SER A 235 23.24 23.32 12.45
CA SER A 235 23.71 24.16 11.34
C SER A 235 24.44 23.34 10.27
N LEU A 236 24.15 23.67 9.02
CA LEU A 236 24.97 23.33 7.86
C LEU A 236 25.94 24.48 7.60
N HIS A 237 27.15 24.19 7.14
CA HIS A 237 28.15 25.21 6.78
C HIS A 237 29.11 24.70 5.70
N LEU A 238 29.85 25.60 5.07
CA LEU A 238 30.88 25.21 4.10
C LEU A 238 32.23 24.92 4.76
N GLN A 239 32.89 23.88 4.26
CA GLN A 239 34.33 23.69 4.41
C GLN A 239 34.95 23.49 3.02
N GLY A 240 35.63 24.52 2.52
CA GLY A 240 36.04 24.54 1.12
C GLY A 240 34.81 24.62 0.20
N ASN A 241 34.63 23.62 -0.67
CA ASN A 241 33.45 23.52 -1.55
C ASN A 241 32.43 22.47 -1.08
N SER A 242 32.67 21.88 0.09
CA SER A 242 31.87 20.79 0.67
C SER A 242 30.90 21.34 1.70
N LEU A 243 29.66 20.86 1.67
CA LEU A 243 28.66 21.20 2.67
C LEU A 243 28.78 20.22 3.84
N ILE A 244 28.94 20.75 5.04
CA ILE A 244 29.12 19.99 6.27
C ILE A 244 27.89 20.14 7.14
N SER A 245 27.36 19.02 7.61
CA SER A 245 26.34 18.95 8.64
C SER A 245 26.98 18.87 10.02
N GLU A 246 26.33 19.44 11.03
CA GLU A 246 26.61 19.14 12.43
C GLU A 246 26.08 17.75 12.81
N ALA A 247 26.74 17.12 13.79
CA ALA A 247 26.22 15.91 14.42
C ALA A 247 25.03 16.27 15.32
N ILE A 248 24.01 15.43 15.32
CA ILE A 248 22.81 15.57 16.15
C ILE A 248 22.61 14.30 16.98
N ASP A 249 21.69 14.33 17.94
CA ASP A 249 21.40 13.14 18.74
C ASP A 249 20.96 11.97 17.84
N GLY A 250 21.67 10.85 17.94
CA GLY A 250 21.45 9.65 17.14
C GLY A 250 22.01 9.66 15.71
N LEU A 251 22.63 10.74 15.23
CA LEU A 251 23.18 10.81 13.87
C LEU A 251 24.47 11.64 13.80
N ASP A 252 25.55 11.03 13.31
CA ASP A 252 26.84 11.69 13.11
C ASP A 252 26.79 12.85 12.09
N ALA A 253 27.86 13.64 12.03
CA ALA A 253 28.03 14.65 10.99
C ALA A 253 28.26 14.01 9.61
N TYR A 254 27.71 14.64 8.58
CA TYR A 254 27.85 14.24 7.18
C TYR A 254 28.46 15.35 6.34
N GLU A 255 29.11 14.94 5.26
CA GLU A 255 29.68 15.82 4.23
C GLU A 255 28.98 15.53 2.89
N LEU A 256 28.45 16.57 2.26
CA LEU A 256 27.89 16.52 0.90
C LEU A 256 28.84 17.22 -0.08
N ASN A 257 29.31 16.45 -1.06
CA ASN A 257 30.16 16.90 -2.16
C ASN A 257 29.43 16.82 -3.49
N CYS A 258 29.78 17.70 -4.44
CA CYS A 258 29.27 17.69 -5.81
C CYS A 258 30.44 17.79 -6.81
N SER A 259 30.30 17.11 -7.96
CA SER A 259 31.27 17.18 -9.07
C SER A 259 31.24 18.54 -9.77
N GLU A 260 30.07 19.19 -9.76
CA GLU A 260 29.83 20.47 -10.40
C GLU A 260 30.16 21.65 -9.48
N LYS A 261 30.48 22.78 -10.10
CA LYS A 261 30.67 24.06 -9.41
C LYS A 261 29.41 24.89 -9.53
N GLY A 262 28.94 25.40 -8.41
CA GLY A 262 27.75 26.24 -8.33
C GLY A 262 27.85 27.25 -7.21
N THR A 263 26.72 27.90 -6.92
CA THR A 263 26.61 28.83 -5.79
C THR A 263 25.85 28.17 -4.65
N TRP A 264 26.51 27.99 -3.50
CA TRP A 264 25.82 27.50 -2.31
C TRP A 264 24.91 28.58 -1.72
N LEU A 265 23.63 28.23 -1.56
CA LEU A 265 22.59 29.04 -0.95
C LEU A 265 22.24 28.46 0.43
N PHE A 266 22.05 29.33 1.42
CA PHE A 266 21.75 28.94 2.80
C PHE A 266 20.49 29.63 3.30
N THR A 267 19.72 28.93 4.12
CA THR A 267 18.56 29.46 4.83
C THR A 267 18.30 28.62 6.08
N GLU A 268 17.24 28.96 6.81
CA GLU A 268 16.71 28.10 7.85
C GLU A 268 15.43 27.40 7.38
N ASN A 269 15.25 26.14 7.78
CA ASN A 269 13.98 25.44 7.66
C ASN A 269 13.01 25.97 8.74
N GLU A 270 12.58 27.22 8.57
CA GLU A 270 11.73 27.99 9.49
C GLU A 270 10.54 28.57 8.75
N THR A 271 9.38 28.62 9.41
CA THR A 271 8.16 29.11 8.77
C THR A 271 8.24 30.60 8.41
N ASN A 272 7.87 30.97 7.19
CA ASN A 272 7.70 32.36 6.77
C ASN A 272 6.38 32.94 7.35
N THR A 273 6.45 33.38 8.61
CA THR A 273 5.28 33.92 9.34
C THR A 273 4.73 35.21 8.73
N GLN A 274 5.56 35.96 7.99
CA GLN A 274 5.17 37.21 7.37
C GLN A 274 4.28 36.94 6.15
N ALA A 275 4.67 36.02 5.27
CA ALA A 275 3.87 35.63 4.12
C ALA A 275 2.54 34.97 4.52
N LEU A 276 2.57 34.09 5.54
CA LEU A 276 1.38 33.32 5.93
C LEU A 276 0.39 34.09 6.79
N TRP A 277 0.88 34.93 7.71
CA TRP A 277 0.04 35.52 8.76
C TRP A 277 0.31 37.01 9.00
N GLY A 278 1.10 37.68 8.15
CA GLY A 278 1.47 39.09 8.34
C GLY A 278 2.27 39.37 9.62
N LYS A 279 2.83 38.33 10.25
CA LYS A 279 3.60 38.44 11.49
C LYS A 279 5.08 38.64 11.17
N THR A 280 5.69 39.64 11.81
CA THR A 280 7.11 39.94 11.67
C THR A 280 7.98 38.69 11.85
N LEU A 281 8.89 38.47 10.91
CA LEU A 281 9.85 37.38 11.00
C LEU A 281 10.76 37.56 12.21
N THR A 282 11.07 36.47 12.91
CA THR A 282 12.09 36.46 13.96
C THR A 282 13.50 36.57 13.38
N GLN A 283 13.68 36.21 12.11
CA GLN A 283 14.91 36.31 11.32
C GLN A 283 14.59 36.30 9.81
N PRO A 284 15.42 36.90 8.96
CA PRO A 284 15.10 37.10 7.53
C PRO A 284 15.21 35.85 6.64
N TYR A 285 15.91 34.79 7.08
CA TYR A 285 16.21 33.60 6.28
C TYR A 285 15.26 32.45 6.64
N VAL A 286 14.20 32.26 5.86
CA VAL A 286 13.13 31.30 6.13
C VAL A 286 12.96 30.30 4.98
N LYS A 287 12.08 29.30 5.15
CA LYS A 287 11.98 28.08 4.33
C LYS A 287 11.90 28.35 2.82
N ASP A 288 11.25 29.44 2.41
CA ASP A 288 11.04 29.84 1.01
C ASP A 288 12.16 30.69 0.41
N ALA A 289 13.27 30.89 1.12
CA ALA A 289 14.34 31.81 0.72
C ALA A 289 14.88 31.53 -0.70
N PHE A 290 15.02 30.26 -1.09
CA PHE A 290 15.52 29.90 -2.42
C PHE A 290 14.53 30.29 -3.52
N ASN A 291 13.23 30.15 -3.26
CA ASN A 291 12.16 30.59 -4.14
C ASN A 291 12.23 32.11 -4.34
N ARG A 292 12.30 32.86 -3.24
CA ARG A 292 12.41 34.33 -3.29
C ARG A 292 13.70 34.80 -3.98
N TYR A 293 14.81 34.10 -3.78
CA TYR A 293 16.10 34.45 -4.36
C TYR A 293 16.17 34.24 -5.89
N LEU A 294 15.68 33.10 -6.37
CA LEU A 294 15.73 32.72 -7.79
C LEU A 294 14.57 33.32 -8.59
N ILE A 295 13.34 33.16 -8.10
CA ILE A 295 12.13 33.51 -8.85
C ILE A 295 11.75 34.98 -8.65
N ASN A 296 11.71 35.45 -7.40
CA ASN A 296 11.34 36.84 -7.09
C ASN A 296 12.51 37.83 -7.22
N GLY A 297 13.75 37.33 -7.41
CA GLY A 297 14.95 38.15 -7.51
C GLY A 297 15.42 38.80 -6.20
N GLU A 298 14.89 38.39 -5.04
CA GLU A 298 15.22 38.94 -3.72
C GLU A 298 16.60 38.44 -3.24
N LYS A 299 17.68 39.11 -3.65
CA LYS A 299 19.06 38.65 -3.39
C LYS A 299 19.44 38.53 -1.91
N ASN A 300 18.76 39.26 -1.03
CA ASN A 300 18.98 39.22 0.43
C ASN A 300 18.13 38.14 1.15
N ALA A 301 17.39 37.31 0.41
CA ALA A 301 16.54 36.26 0.99
C ALA A 301 17.35 35.10 1.60
N VAL A 302 18.57 34.85 1.10
CA VAL A 302 19.47 33.79 1.56
C VAL A 302 20.50 34.32 2.55
N ASN A 303 21.02 33.45 3.42
CA ASN A 303 21.96 33.82 4.46
C ASN A 303 23.39 34.04 3.90
N PRO A 304 23.92 35.28 3.89
CA PRO A 304 25.25 35.57 3.37
C PRO A 304 26.38 35.02 4.26
N ALA A 305 26.09 34.62 5.49
CA ALA A 305 27.06 33.97 6.38
C ALA A 305 27.37 32.52 6.00
N GLN A 306 26.71 31.98 4.96
CA GLN A 306 26.89 30.62 4.47
C GLN A 306 26.70 29.54 5.55
N CYS A 307 25.67 29.74 6.38
CA CYS A 307 25.25 28.80 7.41
C CYS A 307 23.72 28.76 7.56
N GLY A 308 23.21 27.66 8.12
CA GLY A 308 21.79 27.51 8.46
C GLY A 308 21.32 26.06 8.40
N SER A 309 20.07 25.79 8.75
CA SER A 309 19.50 24.44 8.80
C SER A 309 19.03 23.88 7.45
N LYS A 310 19.05 24.67 6.36
CA LYS A 310 18.79 24.23 4.98
C LYS A 310 19.80 24.87 4.02
N ALA A 311 20.39 24.07 3.14
CA ALA A 311 21.33 24.55 2.13
C ALA A 311 21.09 23.85 0.78
N ALA A 312 21.38 24.55 -0.31
CA ALA A 312 21.28 24.01 -1.66
C ALA A 312 22.43 24.51 -2.54
N LEU A 313 22.94 23.65 -3.42
CA LEU A 313 23.89 24.05 -4.44
C LEU A 313 23.12 24.50 -5.68
N HIS A 314 23.11 25.79 -5.98
CA HIS A 314 22.50 26.30 -7.21
C HIS A 314 23.43 26.06 -8.41
N LEU A 315 22.98 25.17 -9.29
CA LEU A 315 23.55 24.88 -10.60
C LEU A 315 22.62 25.42 -11.70
N HIS A 316 23.18 25.91 -12.79
CA HIS A 316 22.44 26.44 -13.93
C HIS A 316 23.10 25.95 -15.22
N HIS A 317 22.29 25.37 -16.11
CA HIS A 317 22.78 24.82 -17.37
C HIS A 317 21.73 25.04 -18.48
N THR A 318 22.19 25.37 -19.68
CA THR A 318 21.36 25.41 -20.88
C THR A 318 21.58 24.11 -21.64
N LEU A 319 20.60 23.21 -21.59
CA LEU A 319 20.67 21.91 -22.28
C LEU A 319 20.32 22.09 -23.75
N ALA A 320 21.20 21.67 -24.65
CA ALA A 320 20.88 21.52 -26.06
C ALA A 320 19.80 20.43 -26.26
N ALA A 321 19.22 20.39 -27.46
CA ALA A 321 18.28 19.36 -27.87
C ALA A 321 18.87 17.95 -27.68
N GLY A 322 18.16 17.07 -26.97
CA GLY A 322 18.63 15.70 -26.68
C GLY A 322 19.84 15.61 -25.74
N GLU A 323 20.34 16.72 -25.18
CA GLU A 323 21.50 16.68 -24.28
C GLU A 323 21.14 16.02 -22.95
N SER A 324 22.05 15.20 -22.42
CA SER A 324 22.01 14.67 -21.06
C SER A 324 23.09 15.32 -20.19
N TRP A 325 22.68 15.96 -19.11
CA TRP A 325 23.54 16.54 -18.08
C TRP A 325 23.57 15.64 -16.84
N VAL A 326 24.76 15.18 -16.44
CA VAL A 326 24.95 14.27 -15.30
C VAL A 326 25.65 15.00 -14.16
N VAL A 327 25.00 15.06 -13.00
CA VAL A 327 25.54 15.65 -11.76
C VAL A 327 25.79 14.54 -10.75
N HIS A 328 27.03 14.43 -10.29
CA HIS A 328 27.42 13.46 -9.27
C HIS A 328 27.54 14.14 -7.91
N LEU A 329 26.91 13.55 -6.89
CA LEU A 329 27.07 13.94 -5.49
C LEU A 329 27.46 12.74 -4.61
N ARG A 330 28.05 13.04 -3.45
CA ARG A 330 28.37 12.04 -2.43
C ARG A 330 28.02 12.59 -1.05
N LEU A 331 27.16 11.90 -0.34
CA LEU A 331 26.81 12.15 1.05
C LEU A 331 27.47 11.06 1.90
N CYS A 332 28.47 11.43 2.69
CA CYS A 332 29.22 10.46 3.49
C CYS A 332 29.42 10.92 4.93
N ARG A 333 29.43 9.98 5.88
CA ARG A 333 29.75 10.25 7.28
C ARG A 333 31.15 10.85 7.39
N ARG A 334 31.26 11.87 8.22
CA ARG A 334 32.52 12.51 8.54
C ARG A 334 33.20 11.81 9.71
N SER A 335 34.36 11.18 9.47
CA SER A 335 35.16 10.60 10.54
C SER A 335 35.79 11.69 11.42
N HIS A 336 35.64 11.59 12.74
CA HIS A 336 36.31 12.46 13.71
C HIS A 336 37.85 12.41 13.61
N GLN A 337 38.42 11.36 13.01
CA GLN A 337 39.88 11.17 12.86
C GLN A 337 40.43 11.74 11.53
N ALA A 338 39.58 12.06 10.56
CA ALA A 338 40.00 12.63 9.28
C ALA A 338 40.18 14.16 9.40
N THR A 339 41.44 14.59 9.43
CA THR A 339 41.86 15.99 9.47
C THR A 339 41.53 16.71 8.17
N ASN A 340 40.68 17.75 8.19
CA ASN A 340 40.51 18.83 7.18
C ASN A 340 40.50 18.51 5.66
N GLN A 341 40.58 17.25 5.24
CA GLN A 341 40.61 16.81 3.86
C GLN A 341 39.19 16.43 3.46
N THR A 342 38.61 17.23 2.56
CA THR A 342 37.36 16.90 1.89
C THR A 342 37.59 15.66 1.01
N LEU A 343 36.59 14.80 0.90
CA LEU A 343 36.65 13.63 0.01
C LEU A 343 36.15 14.04 -1.38
N PRO A 344 37.04 14.31 -2.36
CA PRO A 344 36.58 14.70 -3.69
C PRO A 344 35.75 13.58 -4.30
N ILE A 345 34.75 13.96 -5.09
CA ILE A 345 33.98 13.01 -5.89
C ILE A 345 34.61 12.87 -7.27
N SER A 346 34.94 11.64 -7.64
CA SER A 346 35.31 11.29 -9.02
C SER A 346 34.07 10.83 -9.77
N ALA A 347 33.74 11.49 -10.89
CA ALA A 347 32.64 11.09 -11.75
C ALA A 347 32.80 9.63 -12.25
N ALA A 348 34.04 9.20 -12.49
CA ALA A 348 34.36 7.83 -12.90
C ALA A 348 34.10 6.81 -11.78
N GLU A 349 34.46 7.13 -10.53
CA GLU A 349 34.19 6.26 -9.37
C GLU A 349 32.70 6.17 -9.07
N SER A 350 32.00 7.32 -9.10
CA SER A 350 30.56 7.39 -8.94
C SER A 350 29.84 6.53 -9.98
N THR A 351 30.17 6.70 -11.26
CA THR A 351 29.59 5.93 -12.35
C THR A 351 29.82 4.44 -12.17
N ARG A 352 31.06 4.03 -11.89
CA ARG A 352 31.41 2.62 -11.65
C ARG A 352 30.61 2.01 -10.50
N LEU A 353 30.46 2.73 -9.38
CA LEU A 353 29.72 2.23 -8.21
C LEU A 353 28.23 2.12 -8.51
N VAL A 354 27.64 3.13 -9.15
CA VAL A 354 26.21 3.13 -9.51
C VAL A 354 25.92 1.96 -10.47
N GLU A 355 26.76 1.75 -11.48
CA GLU A 355 26.65 0.61 -12.40
C GLU A 355 26.79 -0.73 -11.68
N MET A 356 27.74 -0.85 -10.76
CA MET A 356 27.91 -2.05 -9.94
C MET A 356 26.66 -2.35 -9.11
N ARG A 357 26.09 -1.34 -8.44
CA ARG A 357 24.86 -1.48 -7.65
C ARG A 357 23.64 -1.81 -8.51
N TYR A 358 23.54 -1.26 -9.71
CA TYR A 358 22.53 -1.64 -10.69
C TYR A 358 22.66 -3.11 -11.13
N LEU A 359 23.88 -3.60 -11.39
CA LEU A 359 24.12 -5.01 -11.73
C LEU A 359 23.76 -5.94 -10.56
N GLU A 360 24.11 -5.57 -9.32
CA GLU A 360 23.73 -6.32 -8.13
C GLU A 360 22.21 -6.37 -7.93
N TRP A 361 21.50 -5.27 -8.19
CA TRP A 361 20.03 -5.25 -8.18
C TRP A 361 19.45 -6.21 -9.22
N LYS A 362 19.95 -6.18 -10.47
CA LYS A 362 19.52 -7.14 -11.50
C LYS A 362 19.77 -8.59 -11.11
N HIS A 363 20.94 -8.87 -10.53
CA HIS A 363 21.28 -10.20 -10.04
C HIS A 363 20.33 -10.64 -8.91
N HIS A 364 20.00 -9.74 -7.99
CA HIS A 364 19.01 -10.00 -6.94
C HIS A 364 17.62 -10.33 -7.53
N GLN A 365 17.13 -9.54 -8.50
CA GLN A 365 15.85 -9.80 -9.16
C GLN A 365 15.82 -11.17 -9.87
N GLN A 366 16.91 -11.55 -10.53
CA GLN A 366 17.05 -12.86 -11.15
C GLN A 366 17.07 -14.00 -10.11
N TRP A 367 17.71 -13.78 -8.97
CA TRP A 367 17.82 -14.77 -7.90
C TRP A 367 16.48 -15.08 -7.22
N ILE A 368 15.68 -14.05 -6.90
CA ILE A 368 14.41 -14.23 -6.18
C ILE A 368 13.29 -14.80 -7.06
N ALA A 369 13.33 -14.51 -8.37
CA ALA A 369 12.36 -14.97 -9.36
C ALA A 369 13.06 -15.51 -10.63
N PRO A 370 13.79 -16.64 -10.55
CA PRO A 370 14.57 -17.13 -11.68
C PRO A 370 13.67 -17.62 -12.82
N GLY A 371 14.01 -17.28 -14.07
CA GLY A 371 13.36 -17.83 -15.28
C GLY A 371 12.11 -17.09 -15.81
N LEU A 372 11.83 -15.87 -15.33
CA LEU A 372 10.83 -15.01 -15.96
C LEU A 372 11.30 -14.55 -17.35
N ASN A 373 10.37 -14.38 -18.28
CA ASN A 373 10.61 -13.67 -19.54
C ASN A 373 10.81 -12.17 -19.27
N ASP A 374 11.26 -11.42 -20.28
CA ASP A 374 11.61 -10.00 -20.13
C ASP A 374 10.43 -9.12 -19.70
N GLU A 375 9.21 -9.41 -20.17
CA GLU A 375 8.02 -8.64 -19.82
C GLU A 375 7.60 -8.87 -18.36
N ASP A 376 7.49 -10.13 -17.94
CA ASP A 376 7.19 -10.49 -16.55
C ASP A 376 8.29 -10.03 -15.59
N ARG A 377 9.55 -10.05 -16.05
CA ARG A 377 10.70 -9.50 -15.32
C ARG A 377 10.52 -8.00 -15.10
N ALA A 378 10.12 -7.25 -16.12
CA ALA A 378 9.90 -5.81 -16.01
C ALA A 378 8.78 -5.47 -15.01
N ILE A 379 7.63 -6.14 -15.10
CA ILE A 379 6.49 -5.96 -14.18
C ILE A 379 6.89 -6.30 -12.74
N HIS A 380 7.52 -7.46 -12.53
CA HIS A 380 8.00 -7.91 -11.21
C HIS A 380 8.99 -6.92 -10.60
N SER A 381 9.92 -6.40 -11.41
CA SER A 381 10.96 -5.48 -10.97
C SER A 381 10.40 -4.11 -10.62
N ALA A 382 9.42 -3.61 -11.39
CA ALA A 382 8.73 -2.34 -11.13
C ALA A 382 7.87 -2.43 -9.85
N ALA A 383 7.17 -3.55 -9.62
CA ALA A 383 6.43 -3.79 -8.38
C ALA A 383 7.36 -3.76 -7.15
N GLY A 384 8.53 -4.42 -7.24
CA GLY A 384 9.55 -4.38 -6.20
C GLY A 384 10.14 -2.98 -5.97
N ALA A 385 10.40 -2.23 -7.04
CA ALA A 385 10.85 -0.84 -6.94
C ALA A 385 9.83 0.00 -6.17
N GLY A 386 8.55 -0.07 -6.55
CA GLY A 386 7.47 0.64 -5.88
C GLY A 386 7.37 0.35 -4.39
N LEU A 387 7.37 -0.92 -4.00
CA LEU A 387 7.36 -1.33 -2.58
C LEU A 387 8.47 -0.64 -1.78
N PHE A 388 9.70 -0.61 -2.30
CA PHE A 388 10.84 -0.04 -1.58
C PHE A 388 10.83 1.49 -1.54
N TRP A 389 10.32 2.15 -2.59
CA TRP A 389 10.16 3.61 -2.64
C TRP A 389 8.99 4.12 -1.80
N CYS A 390 7.94 3.30 -1.59
CA CYS A 390 6.77 3.63 -0.77
C CYS A 390 6.96 3.38 0.73
N ARG A 391 8.16 3.00 1.17
CA ARG A 391 8.53 2.97 2.60
C ARG A 391 8.82 4.39 3.07
N LYS A 392 7.92 4.99 3.86
CA LYS A 392 8.06 6.38 4.31
C LYS A 392 8.23 6.48 5.82
N PHE A 393 8.99 7.48 6.26
CA PHE A 393 9.07 7.83 7.67
C PHE A 393 7.72 8.37 8.15
N TYR A 394 7.17 7.71 9.16
CA TYR A 394 5.90 8.07 9.77
C TYR A 394 6.09 8.32 11.27
N ASN A 395 5.70 9.51 11.73
CA ASN A 395 5.83 9.91 13.12
C ASN A 395 4.58 10.65 13.59
N TRP A 396 3.95 10.16 14.66
CA TRP A 396 2.79 10.79 15.25
C TRP A 396 2.65 10.46 16.73
N ASN A 397 2.66 11.48 17.57
CA ASN A 397 2.37 11.38 19.00
C ASN A 397 1.04 12.07 19.27
N VAL A 398 -0.04 11.28 19.31
CA VAL A 398 -1.42 11.80 19.41
C VAL A 398 -1.63 12.66 20.65
N SER A 399 -1.07 12.27 21.81
CA SER A 399 -1.20 13.09 23.03
C SER A 399 -0.53 14.45 22.92
N ARG A 400 0.62 14.52 22.24
CA ARG A 400 1.31 15.77 22.00
C ARG A 400 0.59 16.60 20.92
N TRP A 401 0.14 15.97 19.85
CA TRP A 401 -0.68 16.58 18.80
C TRP A 401 -1.91 17.27 19.39
N LEU A 402 -2.68 16.60 20.27
CA LEU A 402 -3.86 17.17 20.95
C LEU A 402 -3.53 18.33 21.90
N ARG A 403 -2.42 18.24 22.66
CA ARG A 403 -2.02 19.26 23.63
C ARG A 403 -1.42 20.50 22.97
N GLY A 404 -0.80 20.32 21.81
CA GLY A 404 0.03 21.33 21.16
C GLY A 404 1.47 21.34 21.68
N ASP A 405 2.29 22.10 20.97
CA ASP A 405 3.71 22.31 21.26
C ASP A 405 3.92 23.52 22.18
N ASN A 406 4.94 23.49 23.05
CA ASN A 406 5.13 24.47 24.12
C ASN A 406 5.35 25.91 23.61
N ASN A 407 6.00 26.05 22.44
CA ASN A 407 6.32 27.33 21.82
C ASN A 407 5.30 27.75 20.74
N SER A 408 4.17 27.05 20.65
CA SER A 408 3.11 27.30 19.68
C SER A 408 1.83 27.78 20.35
N THR A 409 0.91 28.35 19.57
CA THR A 409 -0.43 28.64 20.09
C THR A 409 -1.11 27.33 20.43
N ARG A 410 -1.73 27.24 21.62
CA ARG A 410 -2.46 26.03 21.99
C ARG A 410 -3.53 25.72 20.94
N PRO A 411 -3.61 24.47 20.46
CA PRO A 411 -4.65 24.08 19.53
C PRO A 411 -6.07 24.28 20.10
N PRO A 412 -7.08 24.40 19.23
CA PRO A 412 -8.47 24.48 19.64
C PRO A 412 -8.90 23.30 20.51
N LYS A 413 -9.73 23.56 21.53
CA LYS A 413 -10.20 22.52 22.47
C LYS A 413 -11.05 21.44 21.79
N GLN A 414 -11.70 21.77 20.67
CA GLN A 414 -12.53 20.91 19.85
C GLN A 414 -11.82 19.59 19.48
N ARG A 415 -10.50 19.64 19.28
CA ARG A 415 -9.67 18.47 18.95
C ARG A 415 -9.73 17.36 20.01
N TRP A 416 -9.97 17.71 21.29
CA TRP A 416 -10.14 16.72 22.37
C TRP A 416 -11.45 15.94 22.30
N HIS A 417 -12.38 16.34 21.42
CA HIS A 417 -13.65 15.67 21.18
C HIS A 417 -13.67 14.87 19.87
N THR A 418 -12.53 14.80 19.17
CA THR A 418 -12.38 13.97 17.96
C THR A 418 -12.24 12.49 18.30
N GLU A 419 -12.51 11.61 17.34
CA GLU A 419 -12.35 10.16 17.52
C GLU A 419 -10.90 9.76 17.78
N ASN A 420 -9.95 10.47 17.16
CA ASN A 420 -8.52 10.26 17.37
C ASN A 420 -8.08 10.61 18.81
N ALA A 421 -8.85 11.38 19.58
CA ALA A 421 -8.54 11.66 20.98
C ALA A 421 -8.53 10.41 21.88
N TYR A 422 -9.29 9.37 21.50
CA TYR A 422 -9.25 8.06 22.16
C TYR A 422 -7.85 7.44 22.11
N TRP A 423 -7.11 7.68 21.03
CA TRP A 423 -5.80 7.12 20.74
C TRP A 423 -4.63 7.90 21.33
N LYS A 424 -4.84 8.64 22.43
CA LYS A 424 -3.80 9.42 23.11
C LYS A 424 -2.58 8.61 23.57
N THR A 425 -2.65 7.27 23.58
CA THR A 425 -1.52 6.37 23.86
C THR A 425 -0.64 6.09 22.63
N LEU A 426 -1.14 6.31 21.41
CA LEU A 426 -0.43 6.03 20.17
C LEU A 426 0.83 6.90 20.03
N ARG A 427 1.97 6.24 19.77
CA ARG A 427 3.29 6.83 19.55
C ARG A 427 3.92 6.16 18.34
N ALA A 428 3.57 6.62 17.15
CA ALA A 428 4.18 6.13 15.92
C ALA A 428 5.52 6.85 15.68
N LYS A 429 6.56 6.09 15.32
CA LYS A 429 7.85 6.60 14.85
C LYS A 429 8.62 5.48 14.16
N ASN A 430 8.27 5.18 12.91
CA ASN A 430 8.83 4.06 12.16
C ASN A 430 8.86 4.35 10.66
N ILE A 431 9.65 3.57 9.92
CA ILE A 431 9.50 3.46 8.47
C ILE A 431 8.37 2.47 8.18
N ILE A 432 7.30 2.94 7.55
CA ILE A 432 6.12 2.14 7.25
C ILE A 432 5.89 2.15 5.74
N SER A 433 5.45 1.02 5.18
CA SER A 433 5.00 0.98 3.79
C SER A 433 3.63 1.65 3.66
N MET A 434 3.56 2.69 2.83
CA MET A 434 2.33 3.41 2.49
C MET A 434 1.56 2.67 1.37
N PRO A 435 0.22 2.78 1.30
CA PRO A 435 -0.54 2.30 0.14
C PRO A 435 -0.07 2.97 -1.15
N ASP A 436 0.01 4.30 -1.11
CA ASP A 436 0.57 5.20 -2.12
C ASP A 436 1.42 6.26 -1.41
N CYS A 437 2.56 6.64 -1.98
CA CYS A 437 3.49 7.55 -1.31
C CYS A 437 3.09 9.03 -1.34
N TRP A 438 2.12 9.42 -2.16
CA TRP A 438 1.60 10.78 -2.30
C TRP A 438 0.14 10.91 -1.85
N GLU A 439 -0.79 10.09 -2.36
CA GLU A 439 -2.23 10.17 -2.03
C GLU A 439 -2.52 9.68 -0.62
N TYR A 440 -1.87 8.58 -0.24
CA TYR A 440 -2.01 7.93 1.06
C TYR A 440 -0.68 7.97 1.84
N PRO A 441 -0.12 9.16 2.20
CA PRO A 441 1.15 9.28 2.91
C PRO A 441 0.98 8.99 4.41
N TYR A 442 0.20 7.95 4.71
CA TYR A 442 -0.13 7.39 6.00
C TYR A 442 -0.41 5.88 5.83
N PHE A 443 -0.31 5.12 6.92
CA PHE A 443 -0.58 3.69 6.88
C PHE A 443 -2.08 3.39 6.82
N CYS A 444 -2.43 2.28 6.17
CA CYS A 444 -3.72 1.63 6.29
C CYS A 444 -3.50 0.16 6.72
N GLN A 445 -4.21 -0.28 7.77
CA GLN A 445 -3.89 -1.54 8.45
C GLN A 445 -3.97 -2.76 7.55
N TRP A 446 -5.05 -2.88 6.77
CA TRP A 446 -5.27 -4.06 5.92
C TRP A 446 -4.42 -4.01 4.65
N ASP A 447 -4.21 -2.84 4.04
CA ASP A 447 -3.25 -2.62 2.95
C ASP A 447 -1.87 -3.15 3.33
N LEU A 448 -1.37 -2.77 4.52
CA LEU A 448 -0.07 -3.19 5.02
C LEU A 448 0.11 -4.71 5.07
N MET A 449 -0.99 -5.47 5.23
CA MET A 449 -0.94 -6.94 5.20
C MET A 449 -0.67 -7.46 3.79
N PHE A 450 -1.27 -6.87 2.76
CA PHE A 450 -0.94 -7.18 1.36
C PHE A 450 0.49 -6.75 1.01
N HIS A 451 0.92 -5.57 1.47
CA HIS A 451 2.28 -5.09 1.23
C HIS A 451 3.29 -6.06 1.82
N ALA A 452 3.08 -6.50 3.06
CA ALA A 452 3.95 -7.43 3.75
C ALA A 452 4.03 -8.79 3.02
N VAL A 453 2.92 -9.29 2.46
CA VAL A 453 2.94 -10.51 1.64
C VAL A 453 3.71 -10.30 0.33
N ALA A 454 3.56 -9.13 -0.32
CA ALA A 454 4.31 -8.79 -1.52
C ALA A 454 5.82 -8.67 -1.21
N PHE A 455 6.20 -8.00 -0.11
CA PHE A 455 7.58 -7.94 0.38
C PHE A 455 8.18 -9.32 0.59
N ALA A 456 7.41 -10.33 0.99
CA ALA A 456 7.97 -11.66 1.26
C ALA A 456 8.63 -12.32 0.04
N GLU A 457 8.27 -11.93 -1.19
CA GLU A 457 8.94 -12.41 -2.41
C GLU A 457 10.31 -11.71 -2.65
N PHE A 458 10.56 -10.54 -2.02
CA PHE A 458 11.78 -9.74 -2.18
C PHE A 458 12.68 -9.71 -0.93
N ASP A 459 12.08 -9.60 0.25
CA ASP A 459 12.72 -9.44 1.56
C ASP A 459 11.80 -9.96 2.68
N ALA A 460 12.05 -11.19 3.12
CA ALA A 460 11.26 -11.82 4.19
C ALA A 460 11.42 -11.13 5.55
N ALA A 461 12.51 -10.41 5.82
CA ALA A 461 12.71 -9.72 7.10
C ALA A 461 11.85 -8.45 7.16
N GLU A 462 11.85 -7.65 6.08
CA GLU A 462 10.96 -6.48 5.94
C GLU A 462 9.49 -6.90 6.04
N ALA A 463 9.09 -7.96 5.33
CA ALA A 463 7.75 -8.52 5.40
C ALA A 463 7.30 -8.83 6.85
N LYS A 464 8.16 -9.50 7.63
CA LYS A 464 7.87 -9.87 9.03
C LYS A 464 7.75 -8.63 9.92
N GLN A 465 8.58 -7.61 9.69
CA GLN A 465 8.55 -6.35 10.43
C GLN A 465 7.26 -5.56 10.15
N GLN A 466 6.97 -5.30 8.87
CA GLN A 466 5.77 -4.55 8.44
C GLN A 466 4.49 -5.25 8.89
N CYS A 467 4.41 -6.58 8.74
CA CYS A 467 3.25 -7.36 9.17
C CYS A 467 2.93 -7.17 10.66
N ARG A 468 3.92 -7.06 11.55
CA ARG A 468 3.64 -7.03 13.01
C ARG A 468 3.57 -5.62 13.60
N MET A 469 3.98 -4.60 12.86
CA MET A 469 4.24 -3.26 13.41
C MET A 469 3.04 -2.64 14.14
N LEU A 470 1.86 -2.65 13.52
CA LEU A 470 0.65 -2.00 14.06
C LEU A 470 0.03 -2.76 15.25
N ARG A 471 0.56 -3.94 15.59
CA ARG A 471 0.16 -4.73 16.76
C ARG A 471 1.08 -4.54 17.96
N GLN A 472 2.10 -3.70 17.85
CA GLN A 472 3.01 -3.38 18.95
C GLN A 472 2.39 -2.41 19.95
N ALA A 473 2.89 -2.43 21.18
CA ALA A 473 2.35 -1.66 22.31
C ALA A 473 2.31 -0.13 22.10
N TYR A 474 3.14 0.41 21.20
CA TYR A 474 3.14 1.84 20.86
C TYR A 474 2.03 2.24 19.88
N TYR A 475 1.41 1.27 19.19
CA TYR A 475 0.32 1.49 18.24
C TYR A 475 -1.03 1.10 18.81
N THR A 476 -1.10 0.02 19.59
CA THR A 476 -2.38 -0.53 20.04
C THR A 476 -3.08 0.34 21.09
N ALA A 477 -4.40 0.40 21.01
CA ALA A 477 -5.24 1.01 22.03
C ALA A 477 -5.30 0.12 23.29
N THR A 478 -5.75 0.69 24.40
CA THR A 478 -5.80 0.00 25.70
C THR A 478 -6.72 -1.23 25.74
N ASN A 479 -7.64 -1.34 24.79
CA ASN A 479 -8.56 -2.46 24.62
C ASN A 479 -8.03 -3.56 23.67
N GLY A 480 -6.79 -3.45 23.19
CA GLY A 480 -6.19 -4.40 22.24
C GLY A 480 -6.46 -4.12 20.77
N GLN A 481 -7.13 -3.02 20.42
CA GLN A 481 -7.38 -2.63 19.02
C GLN A 481 -6.09 -2.16 18.35
N SER A 482 -5.83 -2.63 17.13
CA SER A 482 -4.83 -2.04 16.23
C SER A 482 -5.45 -0.87 15.44
N PRO A 483 -4.69 0.20 15.16
CA PRO A 483 -5.23 1.37 14.47
C PRO A 483 -5.52 1.06 13.00
N ALA A 484 -6.67 1.52 12.51
CA ALA A 484 -7.10 1.37 11.12
C ALA A 484 -6.26 2.21 10.13
N TYR A 485 -6.44 3.53 10.15
CA TYR A 485 -5.70 4.50 9.33
C TYR A 485 -5.77 5.90 9.97
N GLU A 486 -4.96 6.83 9.47
CA GLU A 486 -4.74 8.15 10.09
C GLU A 486 -6.01 8.99 10.28
N TRP A 487 -6.95 8.94 9.34
CA TRP A 487 -8.20 9.70 9.40
C TRP A 487 -9.21 9.16 10.42
N ALA A 488 -9.23 7.84 10.66
CA ALA A 488 -10.18 7.19 11.56
C ALA A 488 -9.53 6.00 12.25
N LEU A 489 -8.68 6.25 13.26
CA LEU A 489 -7.91 5.18 13.91
C LEU A 489 -8.79 4.07 14.53
N SER A 490 -10.03 4.40 14.92
CA SER A 490 -10.98 3.50 15.59
C SER A 490 -11.80 2.63 14.64
N ASP A 491 -11.72 2.84 13.33
CA ASP A 491 -12.50 2.06 12.36
C ASP A 491 -12.10 0.58 12.37
N ALA A 492 -12.98 -0.26 11.84
CA ALA A 492 -12.76 -1.68 11.69
C ALA A 492 -12.35 -1.98 10.24
N ASN A 493 -11.21 -2.64 10.06
CA ASN A 493 -10.71 -3.12 8.77
C ASN A 493 -10.80 -4.64 8.68
N PRO A 494 -10.76 -5.25 7.48
CA PRO A 494 -10.68 -6.70 7.35
C PRO A 494 -9.51 -7.29 8.16
N PRO A 495 -9.75 -8.27 9.07
CA PRO A 495 -8.74 -8.81 9.97
C PRO A 495 -7.85 -9.88 9.29
N ILE A 496 -7.17 -9.48 8.22
CA ILE A 496 -6.35 -10.37 7.38
C ILE A 496 -4.91 -10.54 7.91
N GLY A 497 -4.61 -10.08 9.12
CA GLY A 497 -3.28 -10.20 9.72
C GLY A 497 -2.80 -11.64 9.90
N ALA A 498 -3.71 -12.55 10.28
CA ALA A 498 -3.38 -13.98 10.38
C ALA A 498 -3.06 -14.59 9.02
N TRP A 499 -3.81 -14.23 7.97
CA TRP A 499 -3.52 -14.64 6.60
C TRP A 499 -2.11 -14.20 6.16
N ALA A 500 -1.77 -12.92 6.36
CA ALA A 500 -0.47 -12.39 5.99
C ALA A 500 0.67 -13.10 6.74
N ALA A 501 0.55 -13.30 8.06
CA ALA A 501 1.56 -14.00 8.85
C ALA A 501 1.79 -15.44 8.34
N LEU A 502 0.73 -16.20 8.03
CA LEU A 502 0.87 -17.53 7.42
C LEU A 502 1.59 -17.45 6.08
N ARG A 503 1.18 -16.52 5.22
CA ARG A 503 1.67 -16.47 3.86
C ARG A 503 3.14 -16.08 3.82
N ILE A 504 3.56 -15.13 4.66
CA ILE A 504 4.97 -14.76 4.87
C ILE A 504 5.78 -15.96 5.37
N PHE A 505 5.26 -16.71 6.36
CA PHE A 505 5.91 -17.93 6.84
C PHE A 505 6.09 -18.96 5.73
N GLN A 506 5.06 -19.21 4.92
CA GLN A 506 5.10 -20.17 3.80
C GLN A 506 6.05 -19.74 2.68
N ILE A 507 6.04 -18.46 2.31
CA ILE A 507 6.93 -17.91 1.29
C ILE A 507 8.37 -18.00 1.79
N SER A 508 8.66 -17.50 3.00
CA SER A 508 9.99 -17.58 3.62
C SER A 508 10.50 -19.02 3.68
N ARG A 509 9.67 -19.96 4.15
CA ARG A 509 10.03 -21.39 4.22
C ARG A 509 10.38 -21.99 2.87
N ARG A 510 9.70 -21.58 1.80
CA ARG A 510 9.99 -22.03 0.44
C ARG A 510 11.36 -21.56 -0.04
N HIS A 511 11.72 -20.31 0.27
CA HIS A 511 13.00 -19.73 -0.16
C HIS A 511 14.19 -20.25 0.66
N THR A 512 14.02 -20.47 1.97
CA THR A 512 15.12 -20.90 2.85
C THR A 512 15.20 -22.42 3.04
N GLY A 513 14.11 -23.15 2.79
CA GLY A 513 13.95 -24.56 3.14
C GLY A 513 13.53 -24.80 4.59
N GLU A 514 13.54 -23.76 5.45
CA GLU A 514 13.26 -23.87 6.89
C GLU A 514 12.16 -22.90 7.34
N GLY A 515 11.27 -23.36 8.22
CA GLY A 515 10.19 -22.54 8.76
C GLY A 515 10.66 -21.62 9.89
N ASP A 516 10.30 -20.33 9.82
CA ASP A 516 10.51 -19.38 10.92
C ASP A 516 9.39 -19.46 11.97
N TYR A 517 9.45 -20.49 12.81
CA TYR A 517 8.47 -20.72 13.86
C TYR A 517 8.52 -19.64 14.96
N ALA A 518 9.66 -18.98 15.15
CA ALA A 518 9.76 -17.89 16.13
C ALA A 518 8.89 -16.70 15.72
N PHE A 519 8.95 -16.30 14.45
CA PHE A 519 8.05 -15.30 13.87
C PHE A 519 6.58 -15.72 14.00
N LEU A 520 6.25 -16.97 13.66
CA LEU A 520 4.87 -17.44 13.67
C LEU A 520 4.28 -17.44 15.11
N ARG A 521 5.05 -17.90 16.11
CA ARG A 521 4.65 -17.83 17.53
C ARG A 521 4.52 -16.41 18.07
N ALA A 522 5.36 -15.49 17.60
CA ALA A 522 5.26 -14.09 17.99
C ALA A 522 4.00 -13.43 17.40
N SER A 523 3.75 -13.66 16.11
CA SER A 523 2.56 -13.19 15.41
C SER A 523 1.28 -13.74 16.04
N LEU A 524 1.22 -15.03 16.36
CA LEU A 524 0.06 -15.65 17.00
C LEU A 524 -0.31 -14.96 18.32
N ARG A 525 0.67 -14.65 19.17
CA ARG A 525 0.42 -13.99 20.46
C ARG A 525 -0.20 -12.60 20.30
N GLU A 526 0.25 -11.84 19.32
CA GLU A 526 -0.31 -10.53 19.00
C GLU A 526 -1.70 -10.64 18.37
N LEU A 527 -1.89 -11.58 17.45
CA LEU A 527 -3.17 -11.83 16.77
C LEU A 527 -4.25 -12.36 17.72
N LEU A 528 -3.88 -13.05 18.82
CA LEU A 528 -4.84 -13.45 19.85
C LEU A 528 -5.47 -12.26 20.59
N LEU A 529 -4.72 -11.16 20.75
CA LEU A 529 -5.27 -9.92 21.31
C LEU A 529 -6.26 -9.26 20.35
N GLU A 530 -5.89 -9.21 19.06
CA GLU A 530 -6.75 -8.70 18.00
C GLU A 530 -8.03 -9.55 17.88
N TYR A 531 -7.90 -10.89 17.88
CA TYR A 531 -9.04 -11.82 17.91
C TYR A 531 -9.95 -11.56 19.11
N GLY A 532 -9.38 -11.41 20.31
CA GLY A 532 -10.12 -11.08 21.52
C GLY A 532 -10.88 -9.74 21.41
N TRP A 533 -10.29 -8.72 20.79
CA TRP A 533 -10.97 -7.45 20.53
C TRP A 533 -12.18 -7.63 19.61
N TRP A 534 -12.01 -8.33 18.49
CA TRP A 534 -13.10 -8.64 17.56
C TRP A 534 -14.23 -9.38 18.28
N THR A 535 -13.95 -10.50 18.94
CA THR A 535 -14.98 -11.33 19.62
C THR A 535 -15.78 -10.59 20.69
N ASN A 536 -15.25 -9.53 21.28
CA ASN A 536 -15.91 -8.82 22.39
C ASN A 536 -16.63 -7.53 21.98
N ARG A 537 -16.29 -6.92 20.83
CA ARG A 537 -16.75 -5.57 20.49
C ARG A 537 -17.58 -5.48 19.22
N THR A 538 -17.32 -6.35 18.25
CA THR A 538 -18.06 -6.38 16.99
C THR A 538 -19.18 -7.43 16.99
N ASP A 539 -19.23 -8.31 18.00
CA ASP A 539 -20.42 -9.10 18.35
C ASP A 539 -21.26 -8.37 19.41
N ARG A 540 -21.98 -7.32 19.01
CA ARG A 540 -22.73 -6.45 19.94
C ARG A 540 -23.87 -7.17 20.66
N ASN A 541 -24.43 -8.21 20.04
CA ASN A 541 -25.58 -8.94 20.54
C ASN A 541 -25.18 -10.25 21.27
N GLY A 542 -23.91 -10.67 21.18
CA GLY A 542 -23.43 -11.92 21.75
C GLY A 542 -23.92 -13.16 20.99
N ASP A 543 -24.34 -13.00 19.74
CA ASP A 543 -24.89 -14.04 18.88
C ASP A 543 -23.91 -14.53 17.80
N ASN A 544 -22.64 -14.07 17.88
CA ASN A 544 -21.55 -14.34 16.94
C ASN A 544 -21.80 -13.78 15.53
N LEU A 545 -22.67 -12.76 15.40
CA LEU A 545 -22.71 -11.91 14.21
C LEU A 545 -21.77 -10.73 14.41
N PHE A 546 -20.75 -10.67 13.55
CA PHE A 546 -19.77 -9.62 13.61
C PHE A 546 -20.22 -8.45 12.74
N GLU A 547 -20.60 -7.38 13.41
CA GLU A 547 -21.02 -6.10 12.85
C GLU A 547 -19.92 -5.07 13.12
N GLY A 548 -19.53 -4.29 12.12
CA GLY A 548 -18.39 -3.39 12.28
C GLY A 548 -18.41 -2.10 11.47
N GLY A 549 -19.39 -1.92 10.58
CA GLY A 549 -19.40 -0.75 9.71
C GLY A 549 -18.48 -0.92 8.49
N PHE A 550 -17.55 0.02 8.29
CA PHE A 550 -16.80 0.29 7.04
C PHE A 550 -16.08 -0.92 6.41
N LEU A 551 -15.43 -1.81 7.18
CA LEU A 551 -14.67 -3.01 6.74
C LEU A 551 -13.88 -2.85 5.42
N GLY A 552 -13.34 -1.66 5.16
CA GLY A 552 -12.50 -1.34 4.01
C GLY A 552 -13.18 -1.36 2.63
N LEU A 553 -14.52 -1.45 2.59
CA LEU A 553 -15.32 -1.47 1.36
C LEU A 553 -16.30 -0.30 1.36
N ASP A 554 -15.81 0.87 1.01
CA ASP A 554 -16.43 2.18 1.21
C ASP A 554 -17.88 2.27 0.72
N ASN A 555 -18.08 2.29 -0.60
CA ASN A 555 -19.38 2.53 -1.21
C ASN A 555 -20.09 1.22 -1.64
N ILE A 556 -19.65 0.05 -1.16
CA ILE A 556 -20.14 -1.26 -1.64
C ILE A 556 -21.61 -1.53 -1.32
N ALA A 557 -22.09 -0.98 -0.20
CA ALA A 557 -23.46 -1.18 0.27
C ALA A 557 -24.39 -0.09 -0.30
N ILE A 558 -25.69 -0.43 -0.38
CA ILE A 558 -26.72 0.51 -0.85
C ILE A 558 -27.01 1.61 0.19
N PHE A 559 -26.89 1.30 1.48
CA PHE A 559 -26.99 2.25 2.60
C PHE A 559 -25.71 2.22 3.43
N ASP A 560 -25.43 3.30 4.18
CA ASP A 560 -24.34 3.32 5.14
C ASP A 560 -24.63 2.37 6.31
N ARG A 561 -23.95 1.23 6.29
CA ARG A 561 -24.07 0.14 7.26
C ARG A 561 -23.57 0.47 8.67
N ARG A 562 -22.96 1.64 8.90
CA ARG A 562 -22.51 2.07 10.24
C ARG A 562 -23.65 2.51 11.14
N TYR A 563 -24.72 3.02 10.56
CA TYR A 563 -25.83 3.65 11.29
C TYR A 563 -27.15 2.94 11.02
N PRO A 564 -28.07 2.90 11.99
CA PRO A 564 -29.45 2.52 11.73
C PRO A 564 -30.09 3.46 10.71
N LEU A 565 -31.06 2.94 9.95
CA LEU A 565 -31.96 3.76 9.14
C LEU A 565 -32.89 4.60 10.03
N LYS A 566 -33.58 5.59 9.46
CA LYS A 566 -34.39 6.55 10.22
C LYS A 566 -35.53 5.88 11.01
N ASP A 567 -36.04 4.76 10.51
CA ASP A 567 -37.07 3.97 11.18
C ASP A 567 -36.53 3.02 12.27
N GLY A 568 -35.21 3.01 12.48
CA GLY A 568 -34.51 2.15 13.43
C GLY A 568 -34.07 0.80 12.87
N SER A 569 -34.32 0.52 11.58
CA SER A 569 -33.84 -0.71 10.93
C SER A 569 -32.32 -0.76 10.88
N ARG A 570 -31.76 -1.97 10.93
CA ARG A 570 -30.31 -2.24 10.93
C ARG A 570 -29.92 -3.21 9.84
N ILE A 571 -28.66 -3.14 9.41
CA ILE A 571 -28.11 -3.99 8.36
C ILE A 571 -27.20 -5.03 9.00
N GLU A 572 -27.56 -6.29 8.82
CA GLU A 572 -26.84 -7.48 9.27
C GLU A 572 -25.88 -7.92 8.15
N GLN A 573 -24.58 -7.71 8.39
CA GLN A 573 -23.52 -7.81 7.38
C GLN A 573 -23.10 -9.26 7.10
N SER A 574 -23.15 -9.68 5.84
CA SER A 574 -22.72 -11.03 5.41
C SER A 574 -21.19 -11.20 5.44
N ASP A 575 -20.45 -10.14 5.08
CA ASP A 575 -18.99 -10.12 5.04
C ASP A 575 -18.35 -10.08 6.44
N GLY A 576 -18.93 -9.36 7.40
CA GLY A 576 -18.38 -9.22 8.75
C GLY A 576 -18.15 -10.56 9.46
N THR A 577 -19.15 -11.43 9.46
CA THR A 577 -19.04 -12.80 10.01
C THR A 577 -18.07 -13.67 9.19
N ALA A 578 -18.06 -13.51 7.86
CA ALA A 578 -17.16 -14.25 6.98
C ALA A 578 -15.68 -13.89 7.21
N TRP A 579 -15.37 -12.61 7.41
CA TRP A 579 -14.04 -12.14 7.78
C TRP A 579 -13.55 -12.75 9.10
N MET A 580 -14.42 -12.86 10.09
CA MET A 580 -14.08 -13.53 11.35
C MET A 580 -13.91 -15.04 11.20
N GLY A 581 -14.68 -15.68 10.33
CA GLY A 581 -14.44 -17.07 9.96
C GLY A 581 -13.09 -17.27 9.28
N LEU A 582 -12.68 -16.35 8.40
CA LEU A 582 -11.36 -16.36 7.78
C LEU A 582 -10.25 -16.15 8.83
N LEU A 583 -10.38 -15.19 9.74
CA LEU A 583 -9.43 -14.97 10.83
C LEU A 583 -9.31 -16.23 11.71
N SER A 584 -10.42 -16.77 12.19
CA SER A 584 -10.47 -17.98 13.02
C SER A 584 -9.82 -19.18 12.32
N LEU A 585 -10.10 -19.36 11.02
CA LEU A 585 -9.56 -20.48 10.26
C LEU A 585 -8.06 -20.36 9.98
N ASN A 586 -7.57 -19.14 9.74
CA ASN A 586 -6.14 -18.89 9.62
C ASN A 586 -5.41 -19.07 10.96
N LEU A 587 -6.02 -18.67 12.08
CA LEU A 587 -5.49 -18.95 13.41
C LEU A 587 -5.46 -20.45 13.70
N LEU A 588 -6.51 -21.20 13.35
CA LEU A 588 -6.51 -22.66 13.42
C LEU A 588 -5.36 -23.26 12.60
N LYS A 589 -5.17 -22.79 11.37
CA LYS A 589 -4.07 -23.29 10.53
C LYS A 589 -2.70 -22.96 11.13
N THR A 590 -2.55 -21.80 11.75
CA THR A 590 -1.33 -21.42 12.51
C THR A 590 -1.08 -22.39 13.65
N THR A 591 -2.07 -22.64 14.48
CA THR A 591 -1.92 -23.49 15.67
C THR A 591 -1.67 -24.94 15.30
N VAL A 592 -2.25 -25.45 14.20
CA VAL A 592 -1.93 -26.78 13.67
C VAL A 592 -0.47 -26.88 13.24
N ILE A 593 0.04 -25.89 12.49
CA ILE A 593 1.46 -25.88 12.08
C ILE A 593 2.39 -25.87 13.29
N LEU A 594 2.03 -25.15 14.35
CA LEU A 594 2.81 -25.10 15.59
C LEU A 594 2.70 -26.37 16.42
N ALA A 595 1.52 -27.00 16.48
CA ALA A 595 1.32 -28.27 17.18
C ALA A 595 2.10 -29.41 16.53
N GLU A 596 2.21 -29.42 15.20
CA GLU A 596 3.04 -30.36 14.42
C GLU A 596 4.55 -30.18 14.64
N GLU A 597 5.01 -29.11 15.31
CA GLU A 597 6.40 -28.90 15.75
C GLU A 597 6.70 -29.53 17.13
N ASP A 598 5.95 -30.56 17.52
CA ASP A 598 6.00 -31.22 18.84
C ASP A 598 5.80 -30.24 20.01
N ARG A 599 4.81 -29.35 19.88
CA ARG A 599 4.43 -28.36 20.91
C ARG A 599 2.99 -28.57 21.34
N GLU A 600 2.80 -29.42 22.36
CA GLU A 600 1.48 -29.81 22.86
C GLU A 600 0.64 -28.61 23.35
N GLU A 601 1.26 -27.49 23.74
CA GLU A 601 0.54 -26.30 24.22
C GLU A 601 -0.39 -25.65 23.17
N TYR A 602 -0.21 -25.94 21.88
CA TYR A 602 -1.08 -25.43 20.80
C TYR A 602 -2.26 -26.35 20.47
N ILE A 603 -2.29 -27.59 20.98
CA ILE A 603 -3.37 -28.55 20.69
C ILE A 603 -4.72 -28.03 21.24
N GLU A 604 -4.73 -27.49 22.46
CA GLU A 604 -5.93 -26.90 23.05
C GLU A 604 -6.44 -25.68 22.26
N LEU A 605 -5.54 -24.89 21.70
CA LEU A 605 -5.92 -23.77 20.82
C LEU A 605 -6.54 -24.27 19.50
N CYS A 606 -6.09 -25.41 18.96
CA CYS A 606 -6.74 -26.02 17.80
C CYS A 606 -8.20 -26.36 18.12
N SER A 607 -8.45 -27.01 19.25
CA SER A 607 -9.81 -27.34 19.71
C SER A 607 -10.70 -26.10 19.87
N ARG A 608 -10.12 -25.00 20.37
CA ARG A 608 -10.82 -23.70 20.47
C ARG A 608 -11.22 -23.17 19.10
N PHE A 609 -10.29 -23.06 18.16
CA PHE A 609 -10.59 -22.48 16.85
C PHE A 609 -11.46 -23.38 15.96
N VAL A 610 -11.44 -24.70 16.14
CA VAL A 610 -12.43 -25.60 15.52
C VAL A 610 -13.84 -25.27 16.00
N ARG A 611 -14.03 -25.10 17.32
CA ARG A 611 -15.32 -24.70 17.91
C ARG A 611 -15.78 -23.34 17.41
N ASP A 612 -14.90 -22.34 17.43
CA ASP A 612 -15.24 -20.99 17.02
C ASP A 612 -15.57 -20.93 15.53
N PHE A 613 -14.79 -21.58 14.67
CA PHE A 613 -15.08 -21.67 13.24
C PHE A 613 -16.41 -22.39 12.94
N THR A 614 -16.70 -23.47 13.66
CA THR A 614 -17.98 -24.21 13.52
C THR A 614 -19.17 -23.32 13.90
N ARG A 615 -19.05 -22.55 14.99
CA ARG A 615 -20.09 -21.60 15.42
C ARG A 615 -20.31 -20.47 14.43
N LEU A 616 -19.24 -19.88 13.90
CA LEU A 616 -19.30 -18.84 12.86
C LEU A 616 -19.98 -19.37 11.59
N THR A 617 -19.60 -20.57 11.16
CA THR A 617 -20.18 -21.24 9.98
C THR A 617 -21.65 -21.54 10.19
N TYR A 618 -22.04 -22.03 11.37
CA TYR A 618 -23.45 -22.22 11.73
C TYR A 618 -24.22 -20.90 11.75
N SER A 619 -23.59 -19.84 12.27
CA SER A 619 -24.19 -18.50 12.35
C SER A 619 -24.35 -17.83 10.99
N LEU A 620 -23.63 -18.22 9.94
CA LEU A 620 -23.92 -17.69 8.61
C LEU A 620 -24.99 -18.51 7.86
N ASN A 621 -25.12 -19.80 8.18
CA ASN A 621 -25.91 -20.74 7.39
C ASN A 621 -27.22 -21.22 8.05
N SER A 622 -27.45 -20.94 9.34
CA SER A 622 -28.64 -21.39 10.07
C SER A 622 -29.52 -20.25 10.57
N SER A 623 -30.83 -20.39 10.37
CA SER A 623 -31.85 -19.44 10.88
C SER A 623 -32.19 -19.64 12.35
N VAL A 624 -31.76 -20.76 12.95
CA VAL A 624 -32.10 -21.12 14.32
C VAL A 624 -31.56 -20.07 15.30
N GLY A 625 -32.43 -19.56 16.17
CA GLY A 625 -32.11 -18.56 17.19
C GLY A 625 -32.25 -17.10 16.73
N ARG A 626 -32.27 -16.81 15.41
CA ARG A 626 -32.28 -15.44 14.87
C ARG A 626 -33.40 -15.15 13.88
N GLY A 627 -33.99 -16.16 13.24
CA GLY A 627 -35.14 -16.02 12.34
C GLY A 627 -34.80 -15.67 10.88
N PHE A 628 -33.51 -15.51 10.54
CA PHE A 628 -33.05 -15.25 9.16
C PHE A 628 -31.67 -15.87 8.89
N VAL A 629 -31.28 -15.94 7.62
CA VAL A 629 -29.92 -16.30 7.15
C VAL A 629 -29.49 -15.31 6.08
N ASN A 630 -28.20 -15.05 5.92
CA ASN A 630 -27.68 -14.18 4.85
C ASN A 630 -27.73 -14.84 3.45
N TRP A 631 -28.06 -16.12 3.34
CA TRP A 631 -28.18 -16.81 2.06
C TRP A 631 -29.61 -16.73 1.51
N ASP A 632 -29.77 -16.17 0.31
CA ASP A 632 -31.03 -16.20 -0.43
C ASP A 632 -31.08 -17.47 -1.29
N ASP A 633 -31.99 -18.40 -0.98
CA ASP A 633 -32.13 -19.67 -1.71
C ASP A 633 -32.73 -19.52 -3.11
N GLU A 634 -33.56 -18.50 -3.34
CA GLU A 634 -34.16 -18.26 -4.65
C GLU A 634 -33.09 -17.75 -5.60
N ASP A 635 -32.35 -16.73 -5.16
CA ASP A 635 -31.31 -16.13 -5.98
C ASP A 635 -30.04 -17.00 -6.00
N GLY A 636 -29.64 -17.58 -4.87
CA GLY A 636 -28.43 -18.41 -4.76
C GLY A 636 -27.18 -17.60 -4.51
N PHE A 637 -27.27 -16.63 -3.61
CA PHE A 637 -26.18 -15.71 -3.26
C PHE A 637 -26.27 -15.28 -1.81
N TYR A 638 -25.15 -14.85 -1.22
CA TYR A 638 -25.14 -14.24 0.10
C TYR A 638 -25.39 -12.73 -0.01
N TYR A 639 -26.26 -12.22 0.86
CA TYR A 639 -26.64 -10.81 0.93
C TYR A 639 -26.61 -10.31 2.36
N ASP A 640 -26.43 -9.00 2.49
CA ASP A 640 -26.74 -8.30 3.72
C ASP A 640 -28.26 -8.32 3.95
N VAL A 641 -28.65 -8.41 5.22
CA VAL A 641 -30.06 -8.51 5.61
C VAL A 641 -30.48 -7.26 6.36
N LEU A 642 -31.54 -6.61 5.90
CA LEU A 642 -32.18 -5.54 6.64
C LEU A 642 -33.08 -6.14 7.72
N LYS A 643 -32.87 -5.77 8.98
CA LYS A 643 -33.66 -6.18 10.14
C LYS A 643 -34.41 -4.99 10.72
N ARG A 644 -35.74 -5.09 10.74
CA ARG A 644 -36.62 -4.03 11.22
C ARG A 644 -36.85 -4.10 12.73
N PRO A 645 -37.30 -3.02 13.39
CA PRO A 645 -37.62 -3.04 14.82
C PRO A 645 -38.69 -4.05 15.23
N ASP A 646 -39.58 -4.43 14.31
CA ASP A 646 -40.62 -5.45 14.54
C ASP A 646 -40.11 -6.89 14.40
N GLY A 647 -38.83 -7.07 14.05
CA GLY A 647 -38.17 -8.36 13.85
C GLY A 647 -38.32 -8.94 12.44
N SER A 648 -39.09 -8.29 11.54
CA SER A 648 -39.14 -8.70 10.14
C SER A 648 -37.82 -8.41 9.42
N THR A 649 -37.52 -9.20 8.39
CA THR A 649 -36.28 -9.10 7.64
C THR A 649 -36.53 -9.04 6.13
N ASP A 650 -35.55 -8.53 5.38
CA ASP A 650 -35.51 -8.58 3.92
C ASP A 650 -34.07 -8.54 3.41
N TYR A 651 -33.83 -9.08 2.22
CA TYR A 651 -32.51 -9.11 1.59
C TYR A 651 -32.21 -7.82 0.84
N LEU A 652 -31.04 -7.24 1.09
CA LEU A 652 -30.49 -6.19 0.25
C LEU A 652 -29.75 -6.85 -0.92
N ARG A 653 -30.48 -7.10 -2.02
CA ARG A 653 -30.02 -7.91 -3.17
C ARG A 653 -29.04 -7.17 -4.08
N THR A 654 -27.88 -6.85 -3.53
CA THR A 654 -26.72 -6.29 -4.25
C THR A 654 -25.64 -7.36 -4.40
N ARG A 655 -25.55 -7.98 -5.59
CA ARG A 655 -24.52 -8.97 -5.94
C ARG A 655 -23.17 -8.27 -6.04
N SER A 656 -22.51 -8.19 -4.90
CA SER A 656 -21.21 -7.56 -4.74
C SER A 656 -20.20 -8.53 -4.16
N ILE A 657 -18.94 -8.12 -4.13
CA ILE A 657 -17.88 -8.85 -3.43
C ILE A 657 -18.18 -9.12 -1.95
N SER A 658 -19.05 -8.33 -1.29
CA SER A 658 -19.49 -8.61 0.09
C SER A 658 -20.07 -10.03 0.20
N GLY A 659 -20.93 -10.41 -0.76
CA GLY A 659 -21.51 -11.74 -0.85
C GLY A 659 -20.53 -12.84 -1.31
N LEU A 660 -19.31 -12.47 -1.74
CA LEU A 660 -18.24 -13.39 -2.11
C LEU A 660 -17.23 -13.62 -0.96
N ILE A 661 -17.16 -12.74 0.04
CA ILE A 661 -16.26 -12.89 1.20
C ILE A 661 -16.43 -14.24 1.92
N PRO A 662 -17.64 -14.83 2.06
CA PRO A 662 -17.80 -16.18 2.63
C PRO A 662 -16.94 -17.26 1.95
N LEU A 663 -16.64 -17.13 0.65
CA LEU A 663 -15.81 -18.08 -0.09
C LEU A 663 -14.35 -18.11 0.41
N LEU A 664 -13.86 -17.01 0.97
CA LEU A 664 -12.45 -16.86 1.36
C LEU A 664 -12.09 -17.78 2.54
N ALA A 665 -13.05 -18.07 3.41
CA ALA A 665 -12.90 -18.88 4.61
C ALA A 665 -12.95 -20.37 4.30
N VAL A 666 -11.89 -20.87 3.64
CA VAL A 666 -11.68 -22.29 3.30
C VAL A 666 -10.29 -22.76 3.72
N ASN A 667 -10.20 -24.00 4.18
CA ASN A 667 -8.97 -24.74 4.42
C ASN A 667 -9.26 -26.26 4.42
N SER A 668 -8.20 -27.07 4.37
CA SER A 668 -8.31 -28.51 4.56
C SER A 668 -7.11 -29.06 5.30
N PHE A 669 -7.31 -30.10 6.08
CA PHE A 669 -6.26 -30.75 6.87
C PHE A 669 -6.10 -32.20 6.44
N ALA A 670 -4.85 -32.68 6.34
CA ALA A 670 -4.58 -34.06 5.95
C ALA A 670 -4.94 -35.03 7.07
N ALA A 671 -5.24 -36.28 6.71
CA ALA A 671 -5.50 -37.35 7.66
C ALA A 671 -4.40 -37.52 8.71
N SER A 672 -3.14 -37.26 8.36
CA SER A 672 -2.01 -37.27 9.29
C SER A 672 -2.13 -36.18 10.37
N SER A 673 -2.56 -34.97 10.01
CA SER A 673 -2.78 -33.88 10.96
C SER A 673 -3.95 -34.20 11.88
N VAL A 674 -5.04 -34.77 11.36
CA VAL A 674 -6.20 -35.19 12.16
C VAL A 674 -5.82 -36.30 13.15
N LYS A 675 -4.98 -37.26 12.73
CA LYS A 675 -4.46 -38.30 13.62
C LYS A 675 -3.63 -37.73 14.76
N ALA A 676 -2.83 -36.69 14.50
CA ALA A 676 -2.02 -36.02 15.52
C ALA A 676 -2.85 -35.07 16.41
N ILE A 677 -3.89 -34.46 15.86
CA ILE A 677 -4.73 -33.45 16.52
C ILE A 677 -6.20 -33.87 16.34
N PRO A 678 -6.72 -34.77 17.21
CA PRO A 678 -8.05 -35.36 17.03
C PRO A 678 -9.20 -34.35 16.97
N SER A 679 -9.04 -33.15 17.54
CA SER A 679 -10.05 -32.09 17.45
C SER A 679 -10.26 -31.54 16.05
N LEU A 680 -9.38 -31.84 15.09
CA LEU A 680 -9.60 -31.52 13.68
C LEU A 680 -10.65 -32.41 13.00
N ASP A 681 -11.06 -33.52 13.64
CA ASP A 681 -12.20 -34.31 13.19
C ASP A 681 -13.51 -33.61 13.58
N VAL A 682 -13.83 -32.53 12.87
CA VAL A 682 -15.03 -31.72 13.13
C VAL A 682 -16.31 -32.52 12.88
N GLY A 683 -16.27 -33.57 12.05
CA GLY A 683 -17.41 -34.47 11.83
C GLY A 683 -17.79 -35.24 13.10
N LEU A 684 -16.79 -35.81 13.80
CA LEU A 684 -17.00 -36.43 15.11
C LEU A 684 -17.53 -35.43 16.14
N GLN A 685 -16.99 -34.21 16.15
CA GLN A 685 -17.45 -33.18 17.08
C GLN A 685 -18.91 -32.77 16.82
N LEU A 686 -19.30 -32.62 15.54
CA LEU A 686 -20.68 -32.30 15.18
C LEU A 686 -21.62 -33.43 15.62
N ALA A 687 -21.29 -34.69 15.33
CA ALA A 687 -22.10 -35.84 15.75
C ALA A 687 -22.34 -35.88 17.27
N GLN A 688 -21.32 -35.57 18.07
CA GLN A 688 -21.45 -35.46 19.54
C GLN A 688 -22.41 -34.33 19.94
N LEU A 689 -22.28 -33.15 19.31
CA LEU A 689 -23.16 -32.02 19.59
C LEU A 689 -24.60 -32.28 19.13
N GLU A 690 -24.82 -33.03 18.05
CA GLU A 690 -26.14 -33.46 17.59
C GLU A 690 -26.82 -34.37 18.60
N GLU A 691 -26.07 -35.31 19.18
CA GLU A 691 -26.56 -36.21 20.22
C GLU A 691 -26.94 -35.43 21.50
N GLU A 692 -26.06 -34.52 21.96
CA GLU A 692 -26.32 -33.68 23.13
C GLU A 692 -27.51 -32.74 22.94
N ARG A 693 -27.67 -32.20 21.73
CA ARG A 693 -28.74 -31.25 21.39
C ARG A 693 -30.06 -31.94 21.01
N GLY A 694 -30.02 -33.18 20.53
CA GLY A 694 -31.16 -33.92 20.00
C GLY A 694 -31.66 -33.45 18.62
N ALA A 695 -30.83 -32.74 17.85
CA ALA A 695 -31.19 -32.24 16.52
C ALA A 695 -29.94 -32.11 15.61
N PRO A 696 -30.04 -32.43 14.31
CA PRO A 696 -28.90 -32.37 13.39
C PRO A 696 -28.45 -30.94 13.07
N PHE A 697 -27.21 -30.80 12.63
CA PHE A 697 -26.62 -29.56 12.12
C PHE A 697 -26.63 -29.50 10.58
N ASP A 698 -27.78 -29.78 9.96
CA ASP A 698 -27.93 -29.86 8.49
C ASP A 698 -27.34 -28.67 7.73
N ALA A 699 -27.47 -27.45 8.28
CA ALA A 699 -26.95 -26.23 7.67
C ALA A 699 -25.41 -26.16 7.52
N ILE A 700 -24.69 -27.06 8.21
CA ILE A 700 -23.22 -27.11 8.21
C ILE A 700 -22.69 -28.55 8.12
N SER A 701 -23.51 -29.50 7.69
CA SER A 701 -23.15 -30.92 7.63
C SER A 701 -22.04 -31.23 6.61
N HIS A 702 -21.69 -30.27 5.75
CA HIS A 702 -20.55 -30.35 4.85
C HIS A 702 -19.21 -30.20 5.58
N LEU A 703 -19.19 -29.59 6.77
CA LEU A 703 -18.01 -29.57 7.63
C LEU A 703 -17.67 -31.00 8.04
N GLY A 704 -16.40 -31.36 7.94
CA GLY A 704 -15.98 -32.72 8.28
C GLY A 704 -16.09 -33.73 7.14
N SER A 705 -16.55 -33.29 5.96
CA SER A 705 -16.48 -34.11 4.75
C SER A 705 -15.04 -34.43 4.37
N TRP A 706 -14.81 -35.68 3.98
CA TRP A 706 -13.51 -36.18 3.56
C TRP A 706 -13.42 -36.27 2.04
N ASN A 707 -12.33 -35.75 1.47
CA ASN A 707 -11.93 -36.03 0.10
C ASN A 707 -10.40 -36.08 0.01
N HIS A 708 -9.86 -36.98 -0.81
CA HIS A 708 -8.42 -37.14 -1.05
C HIS A 708 -7.54 -37.18 0.23
N ASP A 709 -7.97 -37.94 1.25
CA ASP A 709 -7.33 -38.01 2.59
C ASP A 709 -7.23 -36.66 3.33
N ARG A 710 -8.18 -35.77 3.07
CA ARG A 710 -8.28 -34.47 3.74
C ARG A 710 -9.68 -34.23 4.25
N ILE A 711 -9.79 -33.50 5.36
CA ILE A 711 -11.05 -33.03 5.92
C ILE A 711 -11.27 -31.55 5.58
N LEU A 712 -12.50 -31.20 5.17
CA LEU A 712 -12.87 -29.84 4.75
C LEU A 712 -13.29 -28.95 5.92
N PHE A 713 -12.76 -27.72 5.92
CA PHE A 713 -13.26 -26.60 6.70
C PHE A 713 -13.61 -25.46 5.74
N SER A 714 -14.90 -25.18 5.58
CA SER A 714 -15.36 -24.08 4.72
C SER A 714 -16.67 -23.49 5.24
N ILE A 715 -16.82 -22.17 5.15
CA ILE A 715 -18.10 -21.54 5.48
C ILE A 715 -19.18 -21.95 4.46
N VAL A 716 -18.81 -22.00 3.18
CA VAL A 716 -19.75 -22.18 2.07
C VAL A 716 -19.85 -23.66 1.69
N PRO A 717 -21.04 -24.27 1.78
CA PRO A 717 -21.29 -25.62 1.29
C PRO A 717 -20.99 -25.80 -0.21
N PRO A 718 -20.61 -27.01 -0.68
CA PRO A 718 -20.26 -27.25 -2.08
C PRO A 718 -21.36 -26.90 -3.10
N GLU A 719 -22.63 -27.10 -2.75
CA GLU A 719 -23.77 -26.76 -3.61
C GLU A 719 -23.97 -25.25 -3.74
N ARG A 720 -23.76 -24.49 -2.65
CA ARG A 720 -23.80 -23.02 -2.68
C ARG A 720 -22.59 -22.46 -3.43
N LEU A 721 -21.42 -23.05 -3.23
CA LEU A 721 -20.20 -22.72 -3.99
C LEU A 721 -20.45 -22.79 -5.49
N ARG A 722 -21.04 -23.90 -5.98
CA ARG A 722 -21.37 -24.06 -7.41
C ARG A 722 -22.31 -22.97 -7.93
N ARG A 723 -23.34 -22.60 -7.16
CA ARG A 723 -24.30 -21.53 -7.54
C ARG A 723 -23.64 -20.17 -7.61
N ILE A 724 -22.79 -19.83 -6.63
CA ILE A 724 -22.07 -18.56 -6.59
C ILE A 724 -21.07 -18.50 -7.76
N LEU A 725 -20.25 -19.53 -7.94
CA LEU A 725 -19.21 -19.53 -8.97
C LEU A 725 -19.75 -19.46 -10.38
N LYS A 726 -20.95 -20.02 -10.64
CA LYS A 726 -21.65 -19.85 -11.93
C LYS A 726 -21.88 -18.37 -12.27
N ARG A 727 -22.11 -17.50 -11.28
CA ARG A 727 -22.25 -16.05 -11.50
C ARG A 727 -20.91 -15.34 -11.50
N VAL A 728 -19.97 -15.77 -10.65
CA VAL A 728 -18.62 -15.19 -10.60
C VAL A 728 -17.91 -15.35 -11.95
N PHE A 729 -18.15 -16.46 -12.65
CA PHE A 729 -17.54 -16.78 -13.94
C PHE A 729 -18.39 -16.36 -15.15
N ASP A 730 -19.49 -15.64 -14.94
CA ASP A 730 -20.33 -15.09 -16.00
C ASP A 730 -19.82 -13.69 -16.40
N GLU A 731 -19.57 -13.48 -17.69
CA GLU A 731 -19.03 -12.24 -18.23
C GLU A 731 -20.05 -11.08 -18.20
N GLU A 732 -21.34 -11.39 -18.18
CA GLU A 732 -22.44 -10.41 -18.00
C GLU A 732 -22.71 -10.09 -16.53
N GLU A 733 -22.02 -10.78 -15.60
CA GLU A 733 -22.03 -10.47 -14.17
C GLU A 733 -20.64 -10.04 -13.70
N PHE A 734 -19.87 -10.95 -13.11
CA PHE A 734 -18.65 -10.61 -12.38
C PHE A 734 -17.36 -10.77 -13.21
N LEU A 735 -17.32 -11.66 -14.20
CA LEU A 735 -16.10 -11.99 -14.91
C LEU A 735 -15.75 -10.89 -15.91
N SER A 736 -14.67 -10.16 -15.63
CA SER A 736 -14.04 -9.23 -16.55
C SER A 736 -12.90 -9.92 -17.32
N PRO A 737 -12.54 -9.45 -18.52
CA PRO A 737 -11.26 -9.79 -19.15
C PRO A 737 -10.05 -9.55 -18.26
N TYR A 738 -10.19 -8.70 -17.22
CA TYR A 738 -9.12 -8.26 -16.34
C TYR A 738 -9.23 -8.79 -14.90
N GLY A 739 -10.21 -9.63 -14.57
CA GLY A 739 -10.40 -10.20 -13.22
C GLY A 739 -11.87 -10.27 -12.80
N ILE A 740 -12.13 -10.38 -11.51
CA ILE A 740 -13.47 -10.37 -10.91
C ILE A 740 -13.84 -8.94 -10.52
N ARG A 741 -14.98 -8.45 -11.02
CA ARG A 741 -15.55 -7.14 -10.71
C ARG A 741 -16.04 -7.06 -9.26
N SER A 742 -16.02 -5.87 -8.68
CA SER A 742 -16.49 -5.62 -7.31
C SER A 742 -18.03 -5.66 -7.19
N LEU A 743 -18.75 -5.39 -8.26
CA LEU A 743 -20.21 -5.50 -8.37
C LEU A 743 -20.59 -6.19 -9.69
N SER A 744 -21.65 -7.00 -9.68
CA SER A 744 -22.19 -7.63 -10.88
C SER A 744 -22.57 -6.58 -11.93
N LYS A 745 -22.12 -6.78 -13.17
CA LYS A 745 -22.45 -5.95 -14.32
C LYS A 745 -23.95 -5.99 -14.67
N ALA A 746 -24.72 -6.94 -14.16
CA ALA A 746 -26.17 -6.98 -14.32
C ALA A 746 -26.88 -5.69 -13.85
N TYR A 747 -26.29 -4.95 -12.89
CA TYR A 747 -26.81 -3.67 -12.40
C TYR A 747 -26.49 -2.47 -13.29
N GLU A 748 -25.80 -2.67 -14.42
CA GLU A 748 -25.62 -1.64 -15.45
C GLU A 748 -26.97 -1.31 -16.12
N ASN A 749 -27.69 -2.36 -16.55
CA ASN A 749 -28.98 -2.22 -17.22
C ASN A 749 -30.17 -2.26 -16.25
N ASN A 750 -29.99 -2.88 -15.08
CA ASN A 750 -31.05 -3.02 -14.08
C ASN A 750 -30.54 -2.57 -12.70
N PRO A 751 -30.42 -1.26 -12.44
CA PRO A 751 -30.03 -0.75 -11.13
C PRO A 751 -30.89 -1.32 -10.00
N TYR A 752 -30.26 -1.63 -8.87
CA TYR A 752 -30.98 -2.09 -7.69
C TYR A 752 -31.36 -0.89 -6.82
N SER A 753 -32.65 -0.75 -6.53
CA SER A 753 -33.19 0.28 -5.65
C SER A 753 -33.90 -0.35 -4.47
N TYR A 754 -33.84 0.32 -3.31
CA TYR A 754 -34.54 -0.13 -2.10
C TYR A 754 -35.17 1.06 -1.37
N GLN A 755 -36.41 0.87 -0.89
CA GLN A 755 -37.14 1.85 -0.08
C GLN A 755 -37.44 1.24 1.29
N GLN A 756 -36.96 1.88 2.35
CA GLN A 756 -37.31 1.55 3.73
C GLN A 756 -37.83 2.79 4.45
N GLY A 757 -39.13 2.84 4.73
CA GLY A 757 -39.76 4.04 5.29
C GLY A 757 -39.50 5.26 4.39
N ASP A 758 -38.88 6.30 4.95
CA ASP A 758 -38.47 7.52 4.22
C ASP A 758 -37.07 7.44 3.59
N ASP A 759 -36.33 6.36 3.84
CA ASP A 759 -34.98 6.16 3.29
C ASP A 759 -35.06 5.43 1.94
N TYR A 760 -34.53 6.06 0.91
CA TYR A 760 -34.40 5.53 -0.45
C TYR A 760 -32.94 5.52 -0.86
N ALA A 761 -32.49 4.44 -1.49
CA ALA A 761 -31.20 4.39 -2.14
C ALA A 761 -31.22 3.51 -3.39
N SER A 762 -30.30 3.79 -4.31
CA SER A 762 -30.08 3.01 -5.51
C SER A 762 -28.59 2.78 -5.75
N ILE A 763 -28.28 1.65 -6.37
CA ILE A 763 -26.94 1.27 -6.78
C ILE A 763 -26.95 0.77 -8.24
N SER A 764 -25.98 1.24 -9.01
CA SER A 764 -25.74 0.84 -10.38
C SER A 764 -24.30 0.37 -10.53
N TYR A 765 -24.05 -0.45 -11.54
CA TYR A 765 -22.69 -0.76 -11.95
C TYR A 765 -21.99 0.51 -12.46
N SER A 766 -20.82 0.81 -11.89
CA SER A 766 -19.88 1.82 -12.39
C SER A 766 -18.51 1.18 -12.53
N PRO A 767 -17.95 1.10 -13.74
CA PRO A 767 -16.74 0.33 -13.95
C PRO A 767 -15.45 1.07 -13.58
N ALA A 768 -15.47 2.39 -13.35
CA ALA A 768 -14.30 3.25 -13.13
C ALA A 768 -14.45 4.05 -11.82
N ASP A 769 -14.24 5.37 -11.84
CA ASP A 769 -14.42 6.25 -10.69
C ASP A 769 -15.84 6.20 -10.11
N SER A 770 -15.96 6.60 -8.84
CA SER A 770 -17.25 6.57 -8.14
C SER A 770 -18.14 7.72 -8.62
N PRO A 771 -19.37 7.46 -9.12
CA PRO A 771 -20.32 8.52 -9.46
C PRO A 771 -20.93 9.18 -8.20
N VAL A 772 -20.62 8.66 -7.01
CA VAL A 772 -21.16 9.14 -5.72
C VAL A 772 -20.04 9.55 -4.76
N ALA A 773 -20.24 10.65 -4.04
CA ALA A 773 -19.24 11.23 -3.12
C ALA A 773 -19.22 10.55 -1.72
N MET A 774 -19.61 9.27 -1.63
CA MET A 774 -19.59 8.56 -0.35
C MET A 774 -18.13 8.31 0.07
N PHE A 775 -17.79 8.55 1.35
CA PHE A 775 -16.44 8.36 1.90
C PHE A 775 -15.31 9.14 1.21
N GLY A 776 -15.57 10.38 0.78
CA GLY A 776 -14.56 11.23 0.15
C GLY A 776 -14.43 11.04 -1.36
N GLY A 777 -15.01 9.97 -1.92
CA GLY A 777 -15.23 9.83 -3.36
C GLY A 777 -14.06 9.24 -4.18
N ASN A 778 -12.88 9.01 -3.60
CA ASN A 778 -11.71 8.54 -4.36
C ASN A 778 -11.84 7.08 -4.82
N SER A 779 -12.41 6.22 -3.98
CA SER A 779 -12.46 4.78 -4.21
C SER A 779 -13.84 4.33 -4.72
N ASN A 780 -13.86 3.33 -5.61
CA ASN A 780 -15.10 2.75 -6.11
C ASN A 780 -15.13 1.22 -6.05
N TRP A 781 -16.05 0.68 -5.26
CA TRP A 781 -16.33 -0.76 -5.15
C TRP A 781 -17.57 -1.20 -5.95
N ARG A 782 -18.14 -0.34 -6.81
CA ARG A 782 -19.37 -0.62 -7.55
C ARG A 782 -19.17 -1.14 -8.97
N GLY A 783 -18.05 -1.82 -9.22
CA GLY A 783 -17.77 -2.39 -10.54
C GLY A 783 -16.31 -2.58 -10.93
N PRO A 784 -15.33 -1.78 -10.47
CA PRO A 784 -13.93 -1.97 -10.82
C PRO A 784 -13.36 -3.31 -10.33
N VAL A 785 -12.23 -3.71 -10.91
CA VAL A 785 -11.42 -4.87 -10.51
C VAL A 785 -10.38 -4.42 -9.48
N TRP A 786 -10.36 -5.10 -8.33
CA TRP A 786 -9.43 -4.83 -7.24
C TRP A 786 -8.48 -6.02 -7.05
N MET A 787 -7.17 -5.77 -7.11
CA MET A 787 -6.13 -6.79 -6.90
C MET A 787 -6.26 -7.55 -5.56
N PRO A 788 -6.51 -6.90 -4.41
CA PRO A 788 -6.56 -7.58 -3.10
C PRO A 788 -7.59 -8.70 -3.02
N ILE A 789 -8.84 -8.39 -3.39
CA ILE A 789 -9.96 -9.34 -3.28
C ILE A 789 -9.83 -10.44 -4.34
N ASN A 790 -9.41 -10.09 -5.55
CA ASN A 790 -9.11 -11.08 -6.57
C ASN A 790 -8.04 -12.07 -6.11
N PHE A 791 -6.95 -11.59 -5.50
CA PHE A 791 -5.90 -12.44 -4.98
C PHE A 791 -6.43 -13.40 -3.89
N LEU A 792 -7.22 -12.89 -2.94
CA LEU A 792 -7.82 -13.75 -1.90
C LEU A 792 -8.80 -14.79 -2.48
N LEU A 793 -9.60 -14.41 -3.49
CA LEU A 793 -10.49 -15.34 -4.20
C LEU A 793 -9.72 -16.43 -4.94
N ILE A 794 -8.63 -16.06 -5.64
CA ILE A 794 -7.73 -17.01 -6.30
C ILE A 794 -7.16 -18.01 -5.28
N GLU A 795 -6.69 -17.54 -4.13
CA GLU A 795 -6.21 -18.44 -3.08
C GLU A 795 -7.31 -19.35 -2.52
N ALA A 796 -8.55 -18.85 -2.41
CA ALA A 796 -9.69 -19.65 -2.01
C ALA A 796 -10.00 -20.76 -3.03
N LEU A 797 -10.02 -20.42 -4.33
CA LEU A 797 -10.20 -21.37 -5.42
C LEU A 797 -9.09 -22.43 -5.44
N GLN A 798 -7.84 -22.06 -5.17
CA GLN A 798 -6.72 -23.00 -5.05
C GLN A 798 -6.89 -23.96 -3.88
N LYS A 799 -7.40 -23.49 -2.74
CA LYS A 799 -7.68 -24.34 -1.58
C LYS A 799 -8.85 -25.30 -1.83
N PHE A 800 -9.91 -24.84 -2.51
CA PHE A 800 -11.00 -25.71 -2.94
C PHE A 800 -10.52 -26.72 -3.99
N GLY A 801 -9.75 -26.29 -4.99
CA GLY A 801 -9.14 -27.16 -6.00
C GLY A 801 -8.22 -28.20 -5.40
N HIS A 802 -7.44 -27.85 -4.35
CA HIS A 802 -6.62 -28.82 -3.63
C HIS A 802 -7.44 -29.87 -2.86
N PHE A 803 -8.64 -29.53 -2.42
CA PHE A 803 -9.53 -30.47 -1.71
C PHE A 803 -10.33 -31.36 -2.68
N PHE A 804 -11.00 -30.74 -3.66
CA PHE A 804 -11.86 -31.45 -4.60
C PHE A 804 -11.11 -32.14 -5.74
N GLY A 805 -9.94 -31.63 -6.14
CA GLY A 805 -9.26 -32.10 -7.34
C GLY A 805 -10.16 -31.99 -8.57
N ASP A 806 -10.12 -33.02 -9.42
CA ASP A 806 -10.90 -33.07 -10.67
C ASP A 806 -12.38 -33.46 -10.45
N ASP A 807 -12.80 -33.73 -9.20
CA ASP A 807 -14.20 -34.08 -8.88
C ASP A 807 -15.15 -32.86 -8.92
N PHE A 808 -14.60 -31.64 -8.92
CA PHE A 808 -15.36 -30.41 -8.97
C PHE A 808 -14.92 -29.55 -10.15
N THR A 809 -15.67 -29.64 -11.25
CA THR A 809 -15.49 -28.79 -12.43
C THR A 809 -16.59 -27.73 -12.53
N MET A 810 -16.25 -26.65 -13.23
CA MET A 810 -17.14 -25.56 -13.59
C MET A 810 -16.86 -25.13 -15.03
N GLU A 811 -17.90 -24.67 -15.72
CA GLU A 811 -17.77 -23.99 -16.99
C GLU A 811 -17.09 -22.61 -16.81
N PHE A 812 -15.96 -22.37 -17.49
CA PHE A 812 -15.21 -21.12 -17.39
C PHE A 812 -14.74 -20.62 -18.77
N PRO A 813 -15.23 -19.46 -19.25
CA PRO A 813 -16.35 -18.67 -18.70
C PRO A 813 -17.67 -19.46 -18.64
N THR A 814 -18.60 -19.06 -17.79
CA THR A 814 -19.95 -19.64 -17.76
C THR A 814 -20.64 -19.45 -19.12
N GLY A 815 -21.27 -20.50 -19.66
CA GLY A 815 -21.84 -20.54 -21.01
C GLY A 815 -20.87 -20.85 -22.16
N SER A 816 -19.56 -21.06 -21.90
CA SER A 816 -18.55 -21.33 -22.94
C SER A 816 -18.46 -22.78 -23.46
N GLY A 817 -19.03 -23.75 -22.74
CA GLY A 817 -18.86 -25.19 -22.92
C GLY A 817 -17.52 -25.76 -22.44
N GLN A 818 -16.62 -24.93 -21.89
CA GLN A 818 -15.30 -25.36 -21.41
C GLN A 818 -15.33 -25.65 -19.91
N GLU A 819 -15.28 -26.93 -19.54
CA GLU A 819 -15.17 -27.38 -18.15
C GLU A 819 -13.71 -27.33 -17.68
N MET A 820 -13.48 -26.71 -16.52
CA MET A 820 -12.18 -26.64 -15.85
C MET A 820 -12.34 -26.93 -14.36
N ASN A 821 -11.31 -27.51 -13.73
CA ASN A 821 -11.29 -27.62 -12.26
C ASN A 821 -10.97 -26.25 -11.61
N LEU A 822 -11.22 -26.11 -10.31
CA LEU A 822 -11.03 -24.83 -9.61
C LEU A 822 -9.57 -24.37 -9.54
N TRP A 823 -8.60 -25.30 -9.65
CA TRP A 823 -7.19 -24.94 -9.70
C TRP A 823 -6.83 -24.28 -11.04
N GLU A 824 -7.25 -24.88 -12.15
CA GLU A 824 -7.05 -24.34 -13.50
C GLU A 824 -7.69 -22.96 -13.65
N ILE A 825 -8.93 -22.80 -13.18
CA ILE A 825 -9.63 -21.51 -13.19
C ILE A 825 -8.86 -20.45 -12.39
N SER A 826 -8.27 -20.82 -11.24
CA SER A 826 -7.46 -19.89 -10.46
C SER A 826 -6.25 -19.35 -11.25
N LEU A 827 -5.62 -20.20 -12.08
CA LEU A 827 -4.50 -19.80 -12.93
C LEU A 827 -4.96 -18.92 -14.10
N GLU A 828 -6.16 -19.15 -14.67
CA GLU A 828 -6.74 -18.27 -15.68
C GLU A 828 -7.05 -16.88 -15.13
N LEU A 829 -7.54 -16.78 -13.89
CA LEU A 829 -7.76 -15.50 -13.22
C LEU A 829 -6.43 -14.77 -12.93
N GLU A 830 -5.39 -15.47 -12.49
CA GLU A 830 -4.04 -14.88 -12.35
C GLU A 830 -3.53 -14.33 -13.68
N LYS A 831 -3.72 -15.06 -14.80
CA LYS A 831 -3.34 -14.59 -16.14
C LYS A 831 -4.06 -13.31 -16.55
N ARG A 832 -5.37 -13.20 -16.26
CA ARG A 832 -6.16 -11.99 -16.55
C ARG A 832 -5.64 -10.77 -15.78
N LEU A 833 -5.35 -10.92 -14.50
CA LEU A 833 -4.84 -9.83 -13.65
C LEU A 833 -3.43 -9.38 -14.05
N ILE A 834 -2.54 -10.32 -14.36
CA ILE A 834 -1.20 -9.99 -14.89
C ILE A 834 -1.30 -9.37 -16.28
N GLY A 835 -2.27 -9.82 -17.08
CA GLY A 835 -2.59 -9.30 -18.41
C GLY A 835 -2.89 -7.81 -18.46
N ILE A 836 -3.33 -7.21 -17.34
CA ILE A 836 -3.50 -5.75 -17.23
C ILE A 836 -2.20 -5.00 -17.56
N PHE A 837 -1.06 -5.56 -17.13
CA PHE A 837 0.25 -4.95 -17.29
C PHE A 837 1.01 -5.44 -18.51
N ARG A 838 0.66 -6.61 -19.05
CA ARG A 838 1.30 -7.15 -20.26
C ARG A 838 0.80 -6.44 -21.51
N ARG A 839 1.62 -6.47 -22.56
CA ARG A 839 1.21 -6.04 -23.89
C ARG A 839 0.21 -7.02 -24.48
N ASP A 840 -0.87 -6.48 -25.03
CA ASP A 840 -1.84 -7.25 -25.80
C ASP A 840 -1.36 -7.49 -27.25
N GLU A 841 -2.25 -8.02 -28.09
CA GLU A 841 -2.00 -8.29 -29.50
C GLU A 841 -1.67 -7.01 -30.30
N ASN A 842 -2.15 -5.84 -29.85
CA ASN A 842 -1.90 -4.53 -30.45
C ASN A 842 -0.68 -3.82 -29.83
N GLN A 843 0.08 -4.50 -28.97
CA GLN A 843 1.21 -3.96 -28.21
C GLN A 843 0.82 -2.91 -27.16
N HIS A 844 -0.45 -2.83 -26.79
CA HIS A 844 -1.01 -1.91 -25.79
C HIS A 844 -1.06 -2.56 -24.41
N ARG A 845 -0.94 -1.74 -23.36
CA ARG A 845 -1.09 -2.17 -21.96
C ARG A 845 -2.41 -1.65 -21.42
N ALA A 846 -3.24 -2.51 -20.84
CA ALA A 846 -4.58 -2.12 -20.42
C ALA A 846 -4.57 -0.97 -19.41
N PHE A 847 -3.65 -0.98 -18.44
CA PHE A 847 -3.59 0.06 -17.40
C PHE A 847 -3.39 1.48 -17.95
N ASN A 848 -2.79 1.66 -19.12
CA ASN A 848 -2.62 2.96 -19.78
C ASN A 848 -3.92 3.52 -20.36
N GLY A 849 -4.99 2.73 -20.42
CA GLY A 849 -6.27 3.13 -21.01
C GLY A 849 -6.12 3.61 -22.46
N ASP A 850 -6.88 4.65 -22.81
CA ASP A 850 -6.92 5.19 -24.18
C ASP A 850 -5.90 6.32 -24.42
N VAL A 851 -4.92 6.50 -23.52
CA VAL A 851 -3.93 7.59 -23.64
C VAL A 851 -2.85 7.19 -24.66
N GLU A 852 -3.02 7.64 -25.90
CA GLU A 852 -2.13 7.32 -27.04
C GLU A 852 -0.64 7.56 -26.77
N LEU A 853 -0.30 8.62 -26.03
CA LEU A 853 1.07 8.93 -25.61
C LEU A 853 1.66 7.77 -24.80
N PHE A 854 0.90 7.26 -23.82
CA PHE A 854 1.36 6.19 -22.94
C PHE A 854 1.33 4.82 -23.62
N GLN A 855 0.52 4.62 -24.66
CA GLN A 855 0.48 3.36 -25.40
C GLN A 855 1.63 3.21 -26.40
N ASN A 856 1.91 4.26 -27.16
CA ASN A 856 2.73 4.14 -28.36
C ASN A 856 4.14 4.71 -28.21
N ASP A 857 4.30 5.78 -27.41
CA ASP A 857 5.57 6.49 -27.33
C ASP A 857 6.63 5.67 -26.57
N PRO A 858 7.82 5.42 -27.15
CA PRO A 858 8.89 4.64 -26.52
C PRO A 858 9.40 5.21 -25.19
N LEU A 859 9.25 6.51 -24.95
CA LEU A 859 9.62 7.14 -23.69
C LEU A 859 8.60 6.84 -22.58
N TRP A 860 7.37 6.42 -22.91
CA TRP A 860 6.29 6.29 -21.94
C TRP A 860 5.81 4.85 -21.75
N ARG A 861 5.67 4.10 -22.84
CA ARG A 861 4.97 2.81 -22.89
C ARG A 861 5.53 1.65 -22.07
N ASP A 862 6.74 1.82 -21.55
CA ASP A 862 7.43 0.81 -20.73
C ASP A 862 7.65 1.29 -19.27
N LEU A 863 7.01 2.40 -18.89
CA LEU A 863 6.96 2.90 -17.52
C LEU A 863 5.68 2.42 -16.84
N PHE A 864 5.82 1.69 -15.73
CA PHE A 864 4.70 1.06 -15.04
C PHE A 864 4.16 1.94 -13.92
N LEU A 865 2.84 2.10 -13.90
CA LEU A 865 2.07 2.59 -12.77
C LEU A 865 1.25 1.41 -12.20
N PHE A 866 1.05 1.43 -10.90
CA PHE A 866 0.30 0.40 -10.20
C PHE A 866 -0.86 1.09 -9.51
N ASN A 867 -1.98 1.18 -10.21
CA ASN A 867 -3.12 1.91 -9.73
C ASN A 867 -3.84 1.23 -8.56
N GLU A 868 -4.65 2.00 -7.84
CA GLU A 868 -5.48 1.55 -6.72
C GLU A 868 -6.41 0.40 -7.14
N TYR A 869 -7.10 0.59 -8.27
CA TYR A 869 -7.98 -0.37 -8.91
C TYR A 869 -8.00 -0.20 -10.43
N PHE A 870 -8.69 -1.11 -11.13
CA PHE A 870 -8.73 -1.14 -12.59
C PHE A 870 -10.16 -1.15 -13.12
N HIS A 871 -10.37 -0.47 -14.23
CA HIS A 871 -11.68 -0.35 -14.84
C HIS A 871 -12.24 -1.74 -15.18
N GLY A 872 -13.48 -2.01 -14.76
CA GLY A 872 -14.10 -3.33 -14.82
C GLY A 872 -14.36 -3.92 -16.21
N CYS A 873 -14.03 -3.20 -17.28
CA CYS A 873 -14.35 -3.55 -18.67
C CYS A 873 -13.16 -3.46 -19.61
N ASN A 874 -12.28 -2.45 -19.47
CA ASN A 874 -11.11 -2.25 -20.34
C ASN A 874 -9.76 -2.32 -19.59
N GLY A 875 -9.77 -2.45 -18.25
CA GLY A 875 -8.56 -2.62 -17.46
C GLY A 875 -7.70 -1.37 -17.27
N SER A 876 -8.17 -0.17 -17.63
CA SER A 876 -7.44 1.08 -17.36
C SER A 876 -7.22 1.28 -15.87
N GLY A 877 -6.05 1.81 -15.48
CA GLY A 877 -5.75 2.13 -14.09
C GLY A 877 -6.56 3.34 -13.60
N ILE A 878 -7.09 3.27 -12.39
CA ILE A 878 -7.95 4.30 -11.77
C ILE A 878 -7.57 4.48 -10.29
N GLY A 879 -7.75 5.69 -9.75
CA GLY A 879 -7.31 6.08 -8.40
C GLY A 879 -5.78 6.14 -8.31
N ALA A 880 -5.28 6.18 -7.06
CA ALA A 880 -3.87 6.35 -6.73
C ALA A 880 -2.91 5.60 -7.65
N SER A 881 -2.00 6.31 -8.33
CA SER A 881 -1.16 5.75 -9.40
C SER A 881 0.08 4.98 -8.92
N HIS A 882 0.49 5.19 -7.67
CA HIS A 882 1.65 4.54 -7.05
C HIS A 882 1.21 3.62 -5.91
N GLN A 883 0.03 2.99 -6.05
CA GLN A 883 -0.50 1.89 -5.22
C GLN A 883 0.32 0.58 -5.34
N THR A 884 1.63 0.73 -5.39
CA THR A 884 2.66 -0.28 -5.15
C THR A 884 2.70 -0.75 -3.69
N GLY A 885 1.67 -0.39 -2.93
CA GLY A 885 1.09 -1.18 -1.87
C GLY A 885 0.48 -2.50 -2.36
N TRP A 886 -0.85 -2.66 -2.30
CA TRP A 886 -1.46 -3.98 -2.53
C TRP A 886 -1.37 -4.47 -3.98
N THR A 887 -1.21 -3.58 -4.97
CA THR A 887 -1.17 -3.96 -6.39
C THR A 887 0.15 -4.66 -6.70
N ALA A 888 1.20 -4.42 -5.90
CA ALA A 888 2.46 -5.13 -5.97
C ALA A 888 2.34 -6.65 -5.72
N ILE A 889 1.20 -7.14 -5.20
CA ILE A 889 0.91 -8.58 -5.11
C ILE A 889 0.94 -9.28 -6.48
N VAL A 890 0.85 -8.53 -7.59
CA VAL A 890 1.06 -9.07 -8.95
C VAL A 890 2.42 -9.75 -9.11
N ALA A 891 3.48 -9.28 -8.43
CA ALA A 891 4.78 -9.93 -8.44
C ALA A 891 4.68 -11.39 -7.94
N LYS A 892 3.86 -11.61 -6.91
CA LYS A 892 3.58 -12.93 -6.37
C LYS A 892 2.78 -13.80 -7.35
N MET A 893 1.80 -13.25 -8.05
CA MET A 893 1.04 -13.99 -9.06
C MET A 893 1.95 -14.40 -10.23
N ILE A 894 2.89 -13.54 -10.64
CA ILE A 894 3.88 -13.86 -11.67
C ILE A 894 4.75 -15.04 -11.25
N THR A 895 5.34 -15.01 -10.03
CA THR A 895 6.17 -16.14 -9.55
C THR A 895 5.35 -17.40 -9.33
N GLN A 896 4.06 -17.27 -9.04
CA GLN A 896 3.14 -18.38 -8.91
C GLN A 896 2.83 -19.03 -10.26
N LEU A 897 2.37 -18.28 -11.25
CA LEU A 897 2.11 -18.78 -12.61
C LEU A 897 3.33 -19.47 -13.18
N GLN A 898 4.52 -18.89 -13.01
CA GLN A 898 5.75 -19.46 -13.52
C GLN A 898 6.03 -20.87 -12.97
N ARG A 899 5.75 -21.10 -11.67
CA ARG A 899 5.95 -22.40 -11.02
C ARG A 899 4.95 -23.46 -11.48
N TRP A 900 3.77 -23.05 -11.90
CA TRP A 900 2.66 -23.92 -12.25
C TRP A 900 2.32 -23.91 -13.74
N GLN A 901 3.19 -23.36 -14.60
CA GLN A 901 3.02 -23.54 -16.04
C GLN A 901 3.00 -25.05 -16.31
N PRO A 902 1.96 -25.58 -16.97
CA PRO A 902 2.01 -26.94 -17.46
C PRO A 902 3.25 -27.03 -18.33
N ASN A 903 4.16 -27.96 -18.02
CA ASN A 903 5.39 -28.16 -18.78
C ASN A 903 5.03 -28.10 -20.28
N LYS A 904 5.41 -27.02 -20.96
CA LYS A 904 5.58 -27.03 -22.42
C LYS A 904 6.86 -27.81 -22.70
N GLU A 905 6.85 -29.10 -22.35
CA GLU A 905 7.81 -30.04 -22.88
C GLU A 905 7.15 -30.69 -24.10
N SER A 906 7.62 -30.17 -25.24
CA SER A 906 7.63 -30.77 -26.57
C SER A 906 8.04 -32.23 -26.59
#